data_AF-A0A3M1GKS8-F1
#
_entry.id   AF-A0A3M1GKS8-F1
#
_cell.length_a   1.000
_cell.length_b   1.000
_cell.length_c   1.000
_cell.angle_alpha   90.00
_cell.angle_beta   90.00
_cell.angle_gamma   90.00
#
_symmetry.space_group_name_H-M   'P 1'
#
loop_
_entity.id
_entity.type
_entity.pdbx_description
1 polymer ?
#
loop_
_entity_poly.entity_id
_entity_poly.type
_entity_poly.pdbx_seq_one_letter_code
_entity_poly.pdbx_strand_id
1 'polypeptide(L)'
;PDWRRQQALAKAALGERVLVHLALRLERRLDYLVVEDRLPAGLEPEREGARGPFDRYEARPGGGRFFLAHLEPGTHVLHYVARAVTPGRFRALPARAWGMYEPGVHARSAGARFSVLEGQAPARVETPDEIAARARKAAEHRRWREVREAVGRLLPLALRAPVRTEMLALEVRAALELGETKAAIAAYEALDDLDPGAARTLRRERSVGMGLGAAYLETGAFALARELLLEQVLAQFETDLEVAQVYRKLGRELPAQRYLLGLVRRYPDREAVIATWYRTARRYYDLERPSDDRGPRHFRPPVRERMVEEAYEALREFIAFFPESSWCDDAQRTAARAMEAIEQWALAAQEYDRLVRRYPDSPHVDDALWGAVRARYEAGQYDAALEAGRRLLAWRRKGKSGAVQRSRHRDEVRLLFARIYHSRGAIAKAVEYYRQVAKRFDDARASLAFFTEPRLELDDVVMLAPTEDTLPLRARNIDALAFEIYPVDLLLLLATHPDLGDVRGIDLTGIRPERRFEVRLGDNRYRWRTERVKLGLDRPGAFLVVCKGEQGIEASCLVVRTPLEVRTQRVDGRLRVYVVEREGRRPVAKAHVSISDGRRIRARGRTDARGVFEAPAFGTPASVVVERDGQWGLWRAGMGE
;
A
#
# COMPACT_ATOMS: atom_id res chain seq x y z
N PRO A 1 42.27 47.28 -1.18
CA PRO A 1 42.34 48.19 -2.34
C PRO A 1 43.76 48.21 -2.94
N ASP A 2 43.96 47.54 -4.07
CA ASP A 2 45.27 47.35 -4.72
C ASP A 2 45.91 48.62 -5.29
N TRP A 3 45.20 49.77 -5.28
CA TRP A 3 45.75 51.04 -5.78
C TRP A 3 47.03 51.47 -5.07
N ARG A 4 47.22 51.10 -3.79
CA ARG A 4 48.46 51.41 -3.05
C ARG A 4 49.69 50.67 -3.58
N ARG A 5 49.50 49.58 -4.35
CA ARG A 5 50.58 48.82 -5.00
C ARG A 5 50.85 49.30 -6.43
N GLN A 6 50.03 50.19 -6.97
CA GLN A 6 50.19 50.74 -8.31
C GLN A 6 51.14 51.93 -8.27
N GLN A 7 52.07 51.98 -9.22
CA GLN A 7 53.00 53.09 -9.35
C GLN A 7 52.27 54.30 -9.95
N ALA A 8 52.36 55.46 -9.28
CA ALA A 8 51.74 56.68 -9.79
C ALA A 8 52.35 57.08 -11.14
N LEU A 9 51.49 57.37 -12.12
CA LEU A 9 51.93 57.81 -13.44
C LEU A 9 52.51 59.22 -13.38
N ALA A 10 53.72 59.41 -13.88
CA ALA A 10 54.36 60.73 -14.03
C ALA A 10 54.14 61.34 -15.43
N LYS A 11 53.62 60.55 -16.37
CA LYS A 11 53.44 60.93 -17.77
C LYS A 11 52.32 60.13 -18.44
N ALA A 12 51.73 60.69 -19.49
CA ALA A 12 50.80 60.03 -20.42
C ALA A 12 51.02 60.56 -21.84
N ALA A 13 50.66 59.78 -22.86
CA ALA A 13 50.65 60.23 -24.25
C ALA A 13 49.39 61.07 -24.55
N LEU A 14 49.45 61.91 -25.57
CA LEU A 14 48.30 62.68 -26.03
C LEU A 14 47.12 61.75 -26.38
N GLY A 15 45.94 62.06 -25.85
CA GLY A 15 44.71 61.27 -26.03
C GLY A 15 44.55 60.10 -25.05
N GLU A 16 45.59 59.74 -24.29
CA GLU A 16 45.54 58.66 -23.31
C GLU A 16 44.61 59.01 -22.14
N ARG A 17 43.83 58.02 -21.69
CA ARG A 17 42.98 58.11 -20.49
C ARG A 17 43.77 57.64 -19.28
N VAL A 18 43.80 58.45 -18.23
CA VAL A 18 44.41 58.13 -16.94
C VAL A 18 43.33 58.01 -15.86
N LEU A 19 43.48 57.02 -14.99
CA LEU A 19 42.61 56.85 -13.83
C LEU A 19 43.20 57.61 -12.64
N VAL A 20 42.44 58.57 -12.13
CA VAL A 20 42.82 59.38 -10.97
C VAL A 20 42.28 58.74 -9.70
N HIS A 21 43.12 58.60 -8.67
CA HIS A 21 42.74 58.09 -7.36
C HIS A 21 42.96 59.15 -6.28
N LEU A 22 41.88 59.54 -5.59
CA LEU A 22 41.93 60.45 -4.44
C LEU A 22 41.59 59.67 -3.17
N ALA A 23 42.57 59.55 -2.27
CA ALA A 23 42.37 58.91 -0.98
C ALA A 23 42.14 59.96 0.11
N LEU A 24 40.98 59.90 0.76
CA LEU A 24 40.59 60.74 1.87
C LEU A 24 40.60 59.90 3.16
N ARG A 25 41.36 60.32 4.17
CA ARG A 25 41.41 59.66 5.48
C ARG A 25 40.69 60.53 6.50
N LEU A 26 39.68 59.96 7.14
CA LEU A 26 38.93 60.60 8.22
C LEU A 26 39.22 59.90 9.55
N GLU A 27 39.48 60.69 10.59
CA GLU A 27 39.69 60.19 11.97
C GLU A 27 38.38 60.12 12.76
N ARG A 28 37.40 60.94 12.38
CA ARG A 28 36.05 60.98 12.92
C ARG A 28 35.05 61.08 11.78
N ARG A 29 33.79 60.76 12.05
CA ARG A 29 32.71 60.98 11.08
C ARG A 29 32.64 62.47 10.72
N LEU A 30 32.44 62.76 9.44
CA LEU A 30 32.18 64.12 8.94
C LEU A 30 31.03 64.09 7.96
N ASP A 31 30.18 65.10 8.05
CA ASP A 31 29.04 65.31 7.17
C ASP A 31 29.33 66.51 6.22
N TYR A 32 28.78 66.45 5.02
CA TYR A 32 28.87 67.47 3.97
C TYR A 32 30.31 67.90 3.63
N LEU A 33 31.11 66.97 3.15
CA LEU A 33 32.49 67.20 2.72
C LEU A 33 32.53 67.49 1.21
N VAL A 34 33.37 68.45 0.83
CA VAL A 34 33.67 68.73 -0.57
C VAL A 34 35.12 68.39 -0.84
N VAL A 35 35.37 67.57 -1.86
CA VAL A 35 36.71 67.27 -2.36
C VAL A 35 36.85 67.86 -3.76
N GLU A 36 37.80 68.76 -3.93
CA GLU A 36 38.18 69.34 -5.21
C GLU A 36 39.57 68.85 -5.60
N ASP A 37 39.66 68.20 -6.76
CA ASP A 37 40.94 67.92 -7.40
C ASP A 37 41.17 68.89 -8.55
N ARG A 38 42.41 69.38 -8.64
CA ARG A 38 42.85 70.34 -9.65
C ARG A 38 43.89 69.66 -10.51
N LEU A 39 43.42 69.14 -11.63
CA LEU A 39 44.25 68.43 -12.59
C LEU A 39 45.35 69.33 -13.15
N PRO A 40 46.51 68.76 -13.51
CA PRO A 40 47.47 69.46 -14.36
C PRO A 40 46.78 69.95 -15.65
N ALA A 41 47.14 71.14 -16.13
CA ALA A 41 46.46 71.78 -17.26
C ALA A 41 46.44 70.96 -18.57
N GLY A 42 47.32 69.96 -18.73
CA GLY A 42 47.31 69.04 -19.85
C GLY A 42 46.26 67.92 -19.79
N LEU A 43 45.50 67.82 -18.69
CA LEU A 43 44.47 66.80 -18.48
C LEU A 43 43.08 67.43 -18.36
N GLU A 44 42.08 66.80 -18.97
CA GLU A 44 40.67 67.13 -18.81
C GLU A 44 39.91 65.99 -18.12
N PRO A 45 39.05 66.28 -17.13
CA PRO A 45 38.23 65.26 -16.48
C PRO A 45 37.11 64.80 -17.42
N GLU A 46 36.84 63.51 -17.44
CA GLU A 46 35.68 62.98 -18.13
C GLU A 46 34.42 63.07 -17.25
N ARG A 47 33.27 63.23 -17.91
CA ARG A 47 31.96 63.33 -17.25
C ARG A 47 31.49 61.99 -16.66
N GLU A 48 31.89 60.89 -17.28
CA GLU A 48 31.50 59.53 -16.88
C GLU A 48 32.70 58.78 -16.29
N GLY A 49 32.42 57.72 -15.52
CA GLY A 49 33.47 56.86 -14.96
C GLY A 49 33.96 57.23 -13.55
N ALA A 50 33.38 58.25 -12.91
CA ALA A 50 33.62 58.53 -11.51
C ALA A 50 32.92 57.48 -10.61
N ARG A 51 33.64 56.88 -9.65
CA ARG A 51 33.03 56.05 -8.59
C ARG A 51 33.75 56.23 -7.25
N GLY A 52 33.05 55.91 -6.17
CA GLY A 52 33.51 56.12 -4.79
C GLY A 52 32.34 56.57 -3.91
N PRO A 53 32.56 56.81 -2.61
CA PRO A 53 31.50 57.16 -1.67
C PRO A 53 31.14 58.65 -1.77
N PHE A 54 30.55 59.07 -2.90
CA PHE A 54 30.07 60.44 -3.13
C PHE A 54 28.63 60.44 -3.63
N ASP A 55 27.90 61.51 -3.35
CA ASP A 55 26.51 61.69 -3.79
C ASP A 55 26.45 62.39 -5.15
N ARG A 56 27.39 63.30 -5.40
CA ARG A 56 27.48 64.04 -6.67
C ARG A 56 28.92 64.27 -7.08
N TYR A 57 29.20 64.05 -8.35
CA TYR A 57 30.45 64.40 -9.01
C TYR A 57 30.21 65.44 -10.10
N GLU A 58 31.07 66.45 -10.15
CA GLU A 58 31.06 67.47 -11.18
C GLU A 58 32.43 67.50 -11.87
N ALA A 59 32.46 67.09 -13.13
CA ALA A 59 33.58 67.35 -14.03
C ALA A 59 33.58 68.83 -14.42
N ARG A 60 34.64 69.56 -14.06
CA ARG A 60 34.79 71.00 -14.32
C ARG A 60 36.06 71.26 -15.14
N PRO A 61 36.15 72.39 -15.87
CA PRO A 61 37.41 72.81 -16.46
C PRO A 61 38.52 72.86 -15.40
N GLY A 62 39.62 72.15 -15.63
CA GLY A 62 40.76 72.07 -14.71
C GLY A 62 40.63 71.05 -13.57
N GLY A 63 39.56 70.25 -13.48
CA GLY A 63 39.51 69.14 -12.52
C GLY A 63 38.12 68.68 -12.07
N GLY A 64 38.09 67.78 -11.08
CA GLY A 64 36.86 67.16 -10.57
C GLY A 64 36.46 67.69 -9.20
N ARG A 65 35.16 67.84 -8.94
CA ARG A 65 34.64 68.14 -7.60
C ARG A 65 33.63 67.09 -7.16
N PHE A 66 33.80 66.60 -5.94
CA PHE A 66 32.97 65.57 -5.31
C PHE A 66 32.27 66.17 -4.10
N PHE A 67 30.99 65.85 -3.94
CA PHE A 67 30.16 66.19 -2.79
C PHE A 67 29.80 64.91 -2.05
N LEU A 68 30.12 64.86 -0.77
CA LEU A 68 30.01 63.68 0.08
C LEU A 68 29.18 64.06 1.30
N ALA A 69 27.96 63.57 1.40
CA ALA A 69 26.99 63.95 2.41
C ALA A 69 27.36 63.37 3.77
N HIS A 70 27.80 62.11 3.82
CA HIS A 70 28.13 61.42 5.06
C HIS A 70 29.31 60.47 4.86
N LEU A 71 30.35 60.61 5.68
CA LEU A 71 31.52 59.72 5.66
C LEU A 71 31.89 59.29 7.08
N GLU A 72 31.88 57.98 7.30
CA GLU A 72 32.36 57.37 8.55
C GLU A 72 33.90 57.42 8.67
N PRO A 73 34.47 57.27 9.88
CA PRO A 73 35.92 57.18 10.06
C PRO A 73 36.54 56.08 9.20
N GLY A 74 37.67 56.34 8.55
CA GLY A 74 38.33 55.38 7.65
C GLY A 74 39.04 56.01 6.46
N THR A 75 39.56 55.17 5.57
CA THR A 75 40.13 55.60 4.28
C THR A 75 39.12 55.35 3.17
N HIS A 76 38.68 56.44 2.55
CA HIS A 76 37.74 56.44 1.44
C HIS A 76 38.49 56.81 0.15
N VAL A 77 38.13 56.17 -0.95
CA VAL A 77 38.82 56.38 -2.23
C VAL A 77 37.80 56.78 -3.29
N LEU A 78 38.02 57.95 -3.85
CA LEU A 78 37.29 58.46 -5.01
C LEU A 78 38.15 58.19 -6.24
N HIS A 79 37.55 57.72 -7.31
CA HIS A 79 38.24 57.56 -8.58
C HIS A 79 37.42 58.16 -9.72
N TYR A 80 38.11 58.71 -10.70
CA TYR A 80 37.52 59.23 -11.93
C TYR A 80 38.55 59.21 -13.06
N VAL A 81 38.07 59.32 -14.30
CA VAL A 81 38.93 59.26 -15.48
C VAL A 81 39.24 60.68 -15.96
N ALA A 82 40.50 60.93 -16.31
CA ALA A 82 40.93 62.13 -17.01
C ALA A 82 41.62 61.76 -18.31
N ARG A 83 41.57 62.64 -19.31
CA ARG A 83 42.18 62.44 -20.62
C ARG A 83 43.28 63.46 -20.83
N ALA A 84 44.42 63.01 -21.35
CA ALA A 84 45.48 63.91 -21.78
C ALA A 84 45.09 64.61 -23.09
N VAL A 85 44.99 65.94 -23.07
CA VAL A 85 44.48 66.75 -24.19
C VAL A 85 45.48 67.78 -24.70
N THR A 86 46.50 68.13 -23.93
CA THR A 86 47.49 69.14 -24.33
C THR A 86 48.90 68.66 -23.98
N PRO A 87 49.82 68.50 -24.95
CA PRO A 87 51.22 68.15 -24.70
C PRO A 87 51.94 69.22 -23.87
N GLY A 88 52.87 68.78 -23.02
CA GLY A 88 53.68 69.68 -22.19
C GLY A 88 53.99 69.11 -20.81
N ARG A 89 54.73 69.88 -20.01
CA ARG A 89 55.05 69.55 -18.61
C ARG A 89 54.25 70.45 -17.70
N PHE A 90 53.40 69.86 -16.87
CA PHE A 90 52.46 70.57 -16.02
C PHE A 90 52.68 70.26 -14.55
N ARG A 91 52.28 71.19 -13.69
CA ARG A 91 52.22 71.00 -12.24
C ARG A 91 50.77 70.75 -11.85
N ALA A 92 50.50 69.63 -11.18
CA ALA A 92 49.24 69.39 -10.51
C ALA A 92 49.21 70.20 -9.21
N LEU A 93 48.12 70.92 -8.99
CA LEU A 93 47.90 71.59 -7.71
C LEU A 93 47.42 70.56 -6.69
N PRO A 94 47.70 70.74 -5.38
CA PRO A 94 47.11 69.92 -4.34
C PRO A 94 45.59 69.82 -4.46
N ALA A 95 45.07 68.60 -4.51
CA ALA A 95 43.65 68.35 -4.22
C ALA A 95 43.33 68.85 -2.80
N ARG A 96 42.13 69.40 -2.63
CA ARG A 96 41.65 70.00 -1.38
C ARG A 96 40.39 69.28 -0.93
N ALA A 97 40.28 69.05 0.37
CA ALA A 97 39.06 68.56 1.00
C ALA A 97 38.67 69.55 2.12
N TRP A 98 37.40 69.89 2.25
CA TRP A 98 36.91 70.75 3.34
C TRP A 98 35.47 70.43 3.72
N GLY A 99 35.11 70.71 4.97
CA GLY A 99 33.72 70.70 5.41
C GLY A 99 32.96 71.87 4.79
N MET A 100 31.84 71.60 4.13
CA MET A 100 31.02 72.60 3.45
C MET A 100 30.50 73.67 4.42
N TYR A 101 30.10 73.26 5.61
CA TYR A 101 29.57 74.13 6.67
C TYR A 101 30.57 74.36 7.82
N GLU A 102 31.71 73.67 7.81
CA GLU A 102 32.82 73.84 8.76
C GLU A 102 34.16 74.06 8.02
N PRO A 103 34.40 75.25 7.41
CA PRO A 103 35.61 75.48 6.61
C PRO A 103 36.93 75.35 7.37
N GLY A 104 36.88 75.42 8.71
CA GLY A 104 38.03 75.16 9.58
C GLY A 104 38.56 73.73 9.46
N VAL A 105 37.69 72.77 9.14
CA VAL A 105 38.05 71.38 8.86
C VAL A 105 38.44 71.26 7.39
N HIS A 106 39.73 71.19 7.12
CA HIS A 106 40.24 71.09 5.76
C HIS A 106 41.55 70.31 5.68
N ALA A 107 41.79 69.70 4.51
CA ALA A 107 43.01 68.96 4.21
C ALA A 107 43.45 69.22 2.77
N ARG A 108 44.73 68.99 2.48
CA ARG A 108 45.31 69.07 1.14
C ARG A 108 46.21 67.88 0.88
N SER A 109 46.25 67.42 -0.36
CA SER A 109 47.24 66.44 -0.82
C SER A 109 48.58 67.12 -1.13
N ALA A 110 49.58 66.33 -1.54
CA ALA A 110 50.77 66.88 -2.18
C ALA A 110 50.46 67.27 -3.63
N GLY A 111 51.15 68.29 -4.15
CA GLY A 111 51.16 68.56 -5.59
C GLY A 111 52.07 67.56 -6.33
N ALA A 112 51.92 67.45 -7.64
CA ALA A 112 52.73 66.55 -8.48
C ALA A 112 53.20 67.27 -9.75
N ARG A 113 54.14 66.66 -10.48
CA ARG A 113 54.47 67.03 -11.87
C ARG A 113 53.98 65.93 -12.79
N PHE A 114 53.34 66.32 -13.89
CA PHE A 114 52.79 65.39 -14.87
C PHE A 114 53.14 65.86 -16.28
N SER A 115 53.66 64.96 -17.11
CA SER A 115 54.05 65.29 -18.49
C SER A 115 53.11 64.64 -19.50
N VAL A 116 52.52 65.41 -20.39
CA VAL A 116 51.82 64.89 -21.56
C VAL A 116 52.79 64.89 -22.73
N LEU A 117 53.11 63.71 -23.25
CA LEU A 117 54.07 63.54 -24.33
C LEU A 117 53.41 63.71 -25.69
N GLU A 118 54.13 64.31 -26.64
CA GLU A 118 53.79 64.25 -28.06
C GLU A 118 54.00 62.83 -28.57
N GLY A 119 52.91 62.18 -29.00
CA GLY A 119 52.91 60.79 -29.46
C GLY A 119 51.51 60.20 -29.45
N GLN A 120 51.25 59.21 -30.31
CA GLN A 120 50.00 58.44 -30.27
C GLN A 120 49.93 57.65 -28.95
N ALA A 121 48.76 57.68 -28.30
CA ALA A 121 48.48 56.78 -27.19
C ALA A 121 48.81 55.33 -27.59
N PRO A 122 49.43 54.53 -26.68
CA PRO A 122 49.69 53.13 -26.96
C PRO A 122 48.41 52.45 -27.45
N ALA A 123 48.54 51.55 -28.43
CA ALA A 123 47.38 50.86 -29.01
C ALA A 123 46.53 50.28 -27.88
N ARG A 124 45.22 50.59 -27.90
CA ARG A 124 44.29 50.14 -26.87
C ARG A 124 44.35 48.62 -26.76
N VAL A 125 44.74 48.12 -25.59
CA VAL A 125 44.67 46.70 -25.26
C VAL A 125 43.28 46.40 -24.72
N GLU A 126 42.60 45.39 -25.27
CA GLU A 126 41.32 44.93 -24.74
C GLU A 126 41.45 44.55 -23.26
N THR A 127 40.52 45.02 -22.44
CA THR A 127 40.44 44.64 -21.02
C THR A 127 39.92 43.20 -20.88
N PRO A 128 40.20 42.51 -19.75
CA PRO A 128 39.65 41.17 -19.51
C PRO A 128 38.11 41.11 -19.62
N ASP A 129 37.40 42.16 -19.18
CA ASP A 129 35.94 42.23 -19.28
C ASP A 129 35.48 42.33 -20.75
N GLU A 130 36.21 43.07 -21.60
CA GLU A 130 35.94 43.16 -23.04
C GLU A 130 36.22 41.83 -23.75
N ILE A 131 37.32 41.16 -23.39
CA ILE A 131 37.65 39.84 -23.94
C ILE A 131 36.56 38.81 -23.54
N ALA A 132 36.08 38.86 -22.29
CA ALA A 132 35.02 37.96 -21.83
C ALA A 132 33.69 38.25 -22.54
N ALA A 133 33.34 39.52 -22.73
CA ALA A 133 32.15 39.90 -23.50
C ALA A 133 32.24 39.45 -24.96
N ARG A 134 33.44 39.55 -25.58
CA ARG A 134 33.70 39.04 -26.93
C ARG A 134 33.58 37.52 -26.99
N ALA A 135 34.13 36.79 -26.02
CA ALA A 135 34.00 35.34 -25.94
C ALA A 135 32.52 34.90 -25.87
N ARG A 136 31.71 35.54 -25.03
CA ARG A 136 30.26 35.29 -24.94
C ARG A 136 29.55 35.53 -26.27
N LYS A 137 29.79 36.69 -26.89
CA LYS A 137 29.19 37.04 -28.18
C LYS A 137 29.60 36.06 -29.29
N ALA A 138 30.86 35.64 -29.30
CA ALA A 138 31.35 34.63 -30.24
C ALA A 138 30.66 33.27 -30.02
N ALA A 139 30.45 32.87 -28.76
CA ALA A 139 29.76 31.63 -28.41
C ALA A 139 28.28 31.64 -28.85
N GLU A 140 27.56 32.76 -28.69
CA GLU A 140 26.18 32.92 -29.19
C GLU A 140 26.09 32.67 -30.70
N HIS A 141 27.11 33.07 -31.46
CA HIS A 141 27.20 32.90 -32.91
C HIS A 141 27.96 31.64 -33.33
N ARG A 142 28.26 30.73 -32.39
CA ARG A 142 29.03 29.48 -32.61
C ARG A 142 30.38 29.68 -33.31
N ARG A 143 31.04 30.81 -33.06
CA ARG A 143 32.38 31.13 -33.60
C ARG A 143 33.46 30.56 -32.69
N TRP A 144 33.57 29.24 -32.64
CA TRP A 144 34.36 28.53 -31.63
C TRP A 144 35.86 28.85 -31.63
N ARG A 145 36.44 29.19 -32.79
CA ARG A 145 37.85 29.66 -32.86
C ARG A 145 38.06 30.99 -32.13
N GLU A 146 37.13 31.93 -32.28
CA GLU A 146 37.18 33.23 -31.59
C GLU A 146 36.96 33.05 -30.08
N VAL A 147 36.09 32.12 -29.68
CA VAL A 147 35.90 31.73 -28.28
C VAL A 147 37.20 31.18 -27.71
N ARG A 148 37.80 30.20 -28.38
CA ARG A 148 39.05 29.55 -27.98
C ARG A 148 40.19 30.55 -27.78
N GLU A 149 40.34 31.48 -28.70
CA GLU A 149 41.35 32.55 -28.62
C GLU A 149 41.08 33.49 -27.43
N ALA A 150 39.85 33.96 -27.27
CA ALA A 150 39.48 34.88 -26.20
C ALA A 150 39.61 34.22 -24.82
N VAL A 151 39.11 33.00 -24.66
CA VAL A 151 39.16 32.24 -23.41
C VAL A 151 40.59 31.84 -23.05
N GLY A 152 41.41 31.45 -24.04
CA GLY A 152 42.84 31.18 -23.83
C GLY A 152 43.63 32.38 -23.30
N ARG A 153 43.22 33.61 -23.62
CA ARG A 153 43.79 34.84 -23.04
C ARG A 153 43.30 35.13 -21.61
N LEU A 154 42.14 34.61 -21.23
CA LEU A 154 41.50 34.87 -19.94
C LEU A 154 41.84 33.86 -18.84
N LEU A 155 41.85 32.56 -19.15
CA LEU A 155 42.08 31.50 -18.16
C LEU A 155 43.41 31.60 -17.39
N PRO A 156 44.52 32.13 -17.96
CA PRO A 156 45.75 32.37 -17.21
C PRO A 156 45.64 33.49 -16.15
N LEU A 157 44.62 34.35 -16.23
CA LEU A 157 44.42 35.46 -15.30
C LEU A 157 43.74 34.99 -14.00
N ALA A 158 43.92 35.77 -12.92
CA ALA A 158 43.21 35.56 -11.66
C ALA A 158 41.74 36.02 -11.76
N LEU A 159 40.91 35.20 -12.42
CA LEU A 159 39.47 35.45 -12.59
C LEU A 159 38.68 35.15 -11.32
N ARG A 160 37.57 35.87 -11.11
CA ARG A 160 36.58 35.54 -10.08
C ARG A 160 35.94 34.19 -10.39
N ALA A 161 35.64 33.39 -9.36
CA ALA A 161 35.13 32.03 -9.53
C ALA A 161 33.94 31.92 -10.53
N PRO A 162 32.88 32.75 -10.47
CA PRO A 162 31.76 32.64 -11.43
C PRO A 162 32.18 32.86 -12.89
N VAL A 163 33.10 33.79 -13.13
CA VAL A 163 33.62 34.07 -14.48
C VAL A 163 34.52 32.93 -14.93
N ARG A 164 35.35 32.37 -14.04
CA ARG A 164 36.21 31.23 -14.36
C ARG A 164 35.40 29.99 -14.73
N THR A 165 34.36 29.68 -13.96
CA THR A 165 33.42 28.57 -14.24
C THR A 165 32.79 28.73 -15.64
N GLU A 166 32.31 29.94 -15.96
CA GLU A 166 31.74 30.24 -17.27
C GLU A 166 32.77 30.09 -18.41
N MET A 167 33.98 30.64 -18.24
CA MET A 167 35.03 30.56 -19.24
C MET A 167 35.49 29.11 -19.48
N LEU A 168 35.62 28.30 -18.43
CA LEU A 168 35.93 26.87 -18.56
C LEU A 168 34.82 26.10 -19.28
N ALA A 169 33.55 26.40 -19.01
CA ALA A 169 32.44 25.79 -19.73
C ALA A 169 32.41 26.17 -21.22
N LEU A 170 32.75 27.42 -21.57
CA LEU A 170 32.92 27.85 -22.96
C LEU A 170 34.12 27.18 -23.63
N GLU A 171 35.23 27.02 -22.90
CA GLU A 171 36.44 26.34 -23.35
C GLU A 171 36.15 24.87 -23.71
N VAL A 172 35.44 24.14 -22.84
CA VAL A 172 35.02 22.75 -23.13
C VAL A 172 34.23 22.68 -24.44
N ARG A 173 33.21 23.53 -24.62
CA ARG A 173 32.40 23.54 -25.85
C ARG A 173 33.25 23.87 -27.09
N ALA A 174 34.08 24.91 -27.00
CA ALA A 174 34.92 25.33 -28.12
C ALA A 174 35.95 24.25 -28.49
N ALA A 175 36.64 23.66 -27.52
CA ALA A 175 37.63 22.61 -27.75
C ALA A 175 37.00 21.35 -28.38
N LEU A 176 35.82 20.93 -27.92
CA LEU A 176 35.10 19.80 -28.53
C LEU A 176 34.71 20.07 -29.99
N GLU A 177 34.16 21.26 -30.29
CA GLU A 177 33.75 21.64 -31.64
C GLU A 177 34.94 21.82 -32.60
N LEU A 178 36.13 22.12 -32.07
CA LEU A 178 37.37 22.22 -32.84
C LEU A 178 38.14 20.90 -32.95
N GLY A 179 37.68 19.83 -32.30
CA GLY A 179 38.37 18.53 -32.27
C GLY A 179 39.63 18.52 -31.41
N GLU A 180 39.77 19.45 -30.46
CA GLU A 180 40.90 19.56 -29.55
C GLU A 180 40.69 18.70 -28.29
N THR A 181 40.73 17.38 -28.47
CA THR A 181 40.41 16.36 -27.44
C THR A 181 41.07 16.62 -26.08
N LYS A 182 42.39 16.83 -26.04
CA LYS A 182 43.14 17.05 -24.79
C LYS A 182 42.75 18.35 -24.08
N ALA A 183 42.46 19.40 -24.84
CA ALA A 183 42.05 20.69 -24.28
C ALA A 183 40.65 20.62 -23.68
N ALA A 184 39.73 19.92 -24.36
CA ALA A 184 38.38 19.70 -23.85
C ALA A 184 38.38 18.94 -22.52
N ILE A 185 39.17 17.87 -22.41
CA ILE A 185 39.32 17.09 -21.17
C ILE A 185 39.90 17.97 -20.06
N ALA A 186 41.03 18.64 -20.31
CA ALA A 186 41.68 19.46 -19.29
C ALA A 186 40.79 20.60 -18.79
N ALA A 187 40.04 21.25 -19.69
CA ALA A 187 39.09 22.29 -19.32
C ALA A 187 37.90 21.74 -18.52
N TYR A 188 37.44 20.53 -18.84
CA TYR A 188 36.35 19.87 -18.13
C TYR A 188 36.78 19.42 -16.73
N GLU A 189 37.96 18.81 -16.58
CA GLU A 189 38.51 18.43 -15.27
C GLU A 189 38.73 19.68 -14.40
N ALA A 190 39.29 20.75 -14.96
CA ALA A 190 39.43 22.02 -14.25
C ALA A 190 38.08 22.65 -13.86
N LEU A 191 37.02 22.43 -14.65
CA LEU A 191 35.66 22.85 -14.30
C LEU A 191 35.09 21.99 -13.18
N ASP A 192 35.28 20.67 -13.23
CA ASP A 192 34.80 19.74 -12.20
C ASP A 192 35.49 19.99 -10.86
N ASP A 193 36.80 20.26 -10.86
CA ASP A 193 37.55 20.64 -9.66
C ASP A 193 37.07 21.96 -9.04
N LEU A 194 36.68 22.93 -9.89
CA LEU A 194 36.23 24.25 -9.45
C LEU A 194 34.77 24.27 -9.00
N ASP A 195 33.90 23.63 -9.78
CA ASP A 195 32.44 23.57 -9.58
C ASP A 195 31.87 22.26 -10.18
N PRO A 196 31.81 21.18 -9.38
CA PRO A 196 31.26 19.89 -9.83
C PRO A 196 29.78 19.98 -10.25
N GLY A 197 29.03 20.95 -9.73
CA GLY A 197 27.62 21.17 -10.09
C GLY A 197 27.48 21.71 -11.51
N ALA A 198 28.31 22.68 -11.86
CA ALA A 198 28.39 23.21 -13.22
C ALA A 198 28.88 22.14 -14.21
N ALA A 199 29.92 21.36 -13.85
CA ALA A 199 30.43 20.28 -14.69
C ALA A 199 29.37 19.19 -14.97
N ARG A 200 28.61 18.77 -13.95
CA ARG A 200 27.46 17.84 -14.11
C ARG A 200 26.36 18.42 -14.99
N THR A 201 26.08 19.71 -14.87
CA THR A 201 25.07 20.37 -15.71
C THR A 201 25.52 20.42 -17.16
N LEU A 202 26.78 20.78 -17.40
CA LEU A 202 27.38 20.90 -18.72
C LEU A 202 27.42 19.55 -19.45
N ARG A 203 27.87 18.47 -18.80
CA ARG A 203 27.97 17.15 -19.45
C ARG A 203 26.62 16.52 -19.81
N ARG A 204 25.51 17.00 -19.23
CA ARG A 204 24.15 16.59 -19.62
C ARG A 204 23.70 17.20 -20.95
N GLU A 205 24.37 18.25 -21.42
CA GLU A 205 24.16 18.74 -22.78
C GLU A 205 24.65 17.67 -23.75
N ARG A 206 23.76 17.20 -24.64
CA ARG A 206 24.03 16.04 -25.51
C ARG A 206 25.30 16.18 -26.34
N SER A 207 25.56 17.36 -26.92
CA SER A 207 26.76 17.60 -27.73
C SER A 207 28.02 17.50 -26.87
N VAL A 208 28.00 18.08 -25.68
CA VAL A 208 29.15 18.09 -24.76
C VAL A 208 29.40 16.70 -24.18
N GLY A 209 28.36 16.04 -23.66
CA GLY A 209 28.50 14.69 -23.08
C GLY A 209 28.97 13.64 -24.08
N MET A 210 28.41 13.64 -25.30
CA MET A 210 28.88 12.77 -26.38
C MET A 210 30.31 13.11 -26.81
N GLY A 211 30.64 14.41 -26.93
CA GLY A 211 31.97 14.88 -27.28
C GLY A 211 33.02 14.47 -26.24
N LEU A 212 32.74 14.69 -24.95
CA LEU A 212 33.61 14.24 -23.85
C LEU A 212 33.75 12.72 -23.81
N GLY A 213 32.66 11.98 -24.01
CA GLY A 213 32.70 10.52 -24.11
C GLY A 213 33.62 10.03 -25.23
N ALA A 214 33.54 10.63 -26.42
CA ALA A 214 34.43 10.34 -27.54
C ALA A 214 35.89 10.76 -27.24
N ALA A 215 36.09 11.90 -26.58
CA ALA A 215 37.40 12.40 -26.20
C ALA A 215 38.11 11.47 -25.20
N TYR A 216 37.41 11.02 -24.16
CA TYR A 216 37.95 10.05 -23.20
C TYR A 216 38.19 8.68 -23.85
N LEU A 217 37.37 8.29 -24.84
CA LEU A 217 37.59 7.06 -25.60
C LEU A 217 38.89 7.12 -26.40
N GLU A 218 39.13 8.23 -27.10
CA GLU A 218 40.35 8.46 -27.91
C GLU A 218 41.62 8.45 -27.05
N THR A 219 41.54 8.99 -25.83
CA THR A 219 42.67 9.04 -24.90
C THR A 219 42.89 7.76 -24.09
N GLY A 220 42.07 6.72 -24.30
CA GLY A 220 42.19 5.42 -23.61
C GLY A 220 41.56 5.36 -22.22
N ALA A 221 40.84 6.40 -21.79
CA ALA A 221 40.11 6.43 -20.52
C ALA A 221 38.74 5.72 -20.64
N PHE A 222 38.76 4.42 -20.97
CA PHE A 222 37.57 3.65 -21.35
C PHE A 222 36.45 3.64 -20.29
N ALA A 223 36.81 3.61 -18.99
CA ALA A 223 35.83 3.60 -17.92
C ALA A 223 35.01 4.90 -17.87
N LEU A 224 35.69 6.06 -17.94
CA LEU A 224 35.07 7.38 -17.98
C LEU A 224 34.28 7.59 -19.27
N ALA A 225 34.84 7.18 -20.41
CA ALA A 225 34.16 7.23 -21.70
C ALA A 225 32.84 6.45 -21.65
N ARG A 226 32.87 5.21 -21.14
CA ARG A 226 31.68 4.37 -20.98
C ARG A 226 30.65 5.03 -20.05
N GLU A 227 31.07 5.57 -18.91
CA GLU A 227 30.15 6.22 -17.98
C GLU A 227 29.44 7.43 -18.59
N LEU A 228 30.17 8.31 -19.26
CA LEU A 228 29.61 9.48 -19.92
C LEU A 228 28.64 9.10 -21.05
N LEU A 229 29.02 8.14 -21.88
CA LEU A 229 28.15 7.66 -22.98
C LEU A 229 26.89 6.97 -22.44
N LEU A 230 26.99 6.17 -21.37
CA LEU A 230 25.83 5.59 -20.72
C LEU A 230 24.93 6.64 -20.07
N GLU A 231 25.49 7.72 -19.53
CA GLU A 231 24.70 8.86 -19.04
C GLU A 231 23.88 9.50 -20.16
N GLN A 232 24.43 9.62 -21.37
CA GLN A 232 23.67 10.12 -22.53
C GLN A 232 22.55 9.15 -22.95
N VAL A 233 22.80 7.84 -22.91
CA VAL A 233 21.77 6.83 -23.17
C VAL A 233 20.65 6.93 -22.13
N LEU A 234 20.97 7.14 -20.86
CA LEU A 234 19.96 7.32 -19.80
C LEU A 234 19.19 8.65 -19.94
N ALA A 235 19.83 9.73 -20.36
CA ALA A 235 19.12 10.98 -20.66
C ALA A 235 18.13 10.82 -21.83
N GLN A 236 18.49 10.04 -22.85
CA GLN A 236 17.58 9.70 -23.94
C GLN A 236 16.42 8.80 -23.45
N PHE A 237 16.69 7.85 -22.55
CA PHE A 237 15.65 7.04 -21.92
C PHE A 237 14.61 7.90 -21.20
N GLU A 238 15.05 8.88 -20.40
CA GLU A 238 14.14 9.81 -19.71
C GLU A 238 13.29 10.62 -20.70
N THR A 239 13.87 11.06 -21.82
CA THR A 239 13.14 11.75 -22.88
C THR A 239 12.10 10.85 -23.53
N ASP A 240 12.44 9.59 -23.82
CA ASP A 240 11.54 8.63 -24.44
C ASP A 240 10.36 8.27 -23.52
N LEU A 241 10.53 8.29 -22.19
CA LEU A 241 9.43 8.08 -21.24
C LEU A 241 8.29 9.09 -21.41
N GLU A 242 8.55 10.30 -21.90
CA GLU A 242 7.53 11.33 -22.14
C GLU A 242 6.50 10.91 -23.21
N VAL A 243 6.87 10.04 -24.15
CA VAL A 243 5.93 9.51 -25.16
C VAL A 243 4.80 8.73 -24.47
N ALA A 244 5.10 8.01 -23.38
CA ALA A 244 4.08 7.33 -22.60
C ALA A 244 3.11 8.32 -21.92
N GLN A 245 3.61 9.50 -21.49
CA GLN A 245 2.78 10.54 -20.90
C GLN A 245 1.82 11.15 -21.93
N VAL A 246 2.25 11.27 -23.19
CA VAL A 246 1.36 11.68 -24.30
C VAL A 246 0.20 10.70 -24.45
N TYR A 247 0.47 9.39 -24.49
CA TYR A 247 -0.61 8.39 -24.55
C TYR A 247 -1.57 8.48 -23.36
N ARG A 248 -1.06 8.65 -22.14
CA ARG A 248 -1.89 8.81 -20.93
C ARG A 248 -2.78 10.05 -20.98
N LYS A 249 -2.24 11.19 -21.42
CA LYS A 249 -3.01 12.44 -21.59
C LYS A 249 -4.13 12.30 -22.62
N LEU A 250 -3.98 11.39 -23.59
CA LEU A 250 -5.01 11.04 -24.56
C LEU A 250 -6.01 9.98 -24.05
N GLY A 251 -5.93 9.58 -22.78
CA GLY A 251 -6.76 8.52 -22.19
C GLY A 251 -6.42 7.11 -22.69
N ARG A 252 -5.26 6.92 -23.33
CA ARG A 252 -4.83 5.66 -23.94
C ARG A 252 -3.85 4.90 -23.03
N GLU A 253 -4.34 4.37 -21.92
CA GLU A 253 -3.52 3.67 -20.91
C GLU A 253 -2.80 2.43 -21.45
N LEU A 254 -3.51 1.52 -22.16
CA LEU A 254 -2.88 0.29 -22.64
C LEU A 254 -1.79 0.54 -23.72
N PRO A 255 -1.99 1.44 -24.71
CA PRO A 255 -0.91 1.85 -25.60
C PRO A 255 0.30 2.45 -24.87
N ALA A 256 0.07 3.31 -23.85
CA ALA A 256 1.16 3.86 -23.03
C ALA A 256 1.97 2.73 -22.37
N GLN A 257 1.25 1.76 -21.81
CA GLN A 257 1.81 0.63 -21.10
C GLN A 257 2.64 -0.30 -22.02
N ARG A 258 2.13 -0.60 -23.22
CA ARG A 258 2.85 -1.40 -24.22
C ARG A 258 4.10 -0.69 -24.73
N TYR A 259 4.01 0.62 -24.94
CA TYR A 259 5.17 1.44 -25.30
C TYR A 259 6.25 1.37 -24.22
N LEU A 260 5.89 1.56 -22.94
CA LEU A 260 6.83 1.49 -21.83
C LEU A 260 7.51 0.13 -21.73
N LEU A 261 6.79 -0.98 -21.92
CA LEU A 261 7.36 -2.32 -21.88
C LEU A 261 8.35 -2.56 -23.03
N GLY A 262 8.04 -2.08 -24.23
CA GLY A 262 8.97 -2.09 -25.36
C GLY A 262 10.16 -1.15 -25.17
N LEU A 263 10.00 -0.06 -24.42
CA LEU A 263 11.07 0.88 -24.13
C LEU A 263 12.10 0.25 -23.17
N VAL A 264 11.67 -0.25 -22.02
CA VAL A 264 12.58 -0.81 -21.01
C VAL A 264 13.38 -2.00 -21.52
N ARG A 265 12.84 -2.78 -22.45
CA ARG A 265 13.54 -3.91 -23.11
C ARG A 265 14.65 -3.49 -24.09
N ARG A 266 14.66 -2.23 -24.56
CA ARG A 266 15.63 -1.73 -25.54
C ARG A 266 16.80 -0.98 -24.92
N TYR A 267 16.65 -0.54 -23.68
CA TYR A 267 17.66 0.24 -22.97
C TYR A 267 18.54 -0.66 -22.10
N PRO A 268 19.81 -0.27 -21.85
CA PRO A 268 20.73 -1.08 -21.07
C PRO A 268 20.28 -1.24 -19.61
N ASP A 269 20.68 -2.35 -19.01
CA ASP A 269 20.33 -2.75 -17.64
C ASP A 269 20.99 -1.82 -16.60
N ARG A 270 20.33 -0.70 -16.34
CA ARG A 270 20.71 0.28 -15.33
C ARG A 270 19.60 0.41 -14.31
N GLU A 271 19.94 0.84 -13.10
CA GLU A 271 18.99 0.90 -11.98
C GLU A 271 17.69 1.64 -12.33
N ALA A 272 17.77 2.78 -13.02
CA ALA A 272 16.60 3.54 -13.46
C ALA A 272 15.73 2.78 -14.46
N VAL A 273 16.34 2.02 -15.38
CA VAL A 273 15.63 1.20 -16.39
C VAL A 273 14.99 -0.01 -15.71
N ILE A 274 15.73 -0.72 -14.86
CA ILE A 274 15.25 -1.88 -14.08
C ILE A 274 14.07 -1.48 -13.18
N ALA A 275 14.19 -0.38 -12.44
CA ALA A 275 13.10 0.13 -11.60
C ALA A 275 11.88 0.54 -12.44
N THR A 276 12.09 1.04 -13.65
CA THR A 276 10.98 1.36 -14.58
C THR A 276 10.37 0.10 -15.17
N TRP A 277 11.17 -0.92 -15.48
CA TRP A 277 10.69 -2.20 -15.96
C TRP A 277 9.80 -2.86 -14.90
N TYR A 278 10.23 -2.91 -13.65
CA TYR A 278 9.42 -3.40 -12.55
C TYR A 278 8.07 -2.66 -12.44
N ARG A 279 8.11 -1.32 -12.38
CA ARG A 279 6.90 -0.48 -12.27
C ARG A 279 5.96 -0.69 -13.45
N THR A 280 6.50 -0.81 -14.66
CA THR A 280 5.75 -1.15 -15.86
C THR A 280 5.12 -2.54 -15.71
N ALA A 281 5.89 -3.59 -15.45
CA ALA A 281 5.36 -4.95 -15.29
C ALA A 281 4.23 -5.04 -14.25
N ARG A 282 4.43 -4.46 -13.07
CA ARG A 282 3.44 -4.41 -11.98
C ARG A 282 2.15 -3.69 -12.39
N ARG A 283 2.24 -2.60 -13.18
CA ARG A 283 1.09 -1.74 -13.51
C ARG A 283 -0.05 -2.48 -14.19
N TYR A 284 0.23 -3.53 -14.96
CA TYR A 284 -0.80 -4.36 -15.58
C TYR A 284 -1.80 -4.94 -14.56
N TYR A 285 -1.36 -5.23 -13.34
CA TYR A 285 -2.22 -5.76 -12.27
C TYR A 285 -3.40 -4.83 -11.95
N ASP A 286 -3.18 -3.52 -12.07
CA ASP A 286 -4.15 -2.48 -11.74
C ASP A 286 -4.94 -1.99 -12.97
N LEU A 287 -4.59 -2.46 -14.18
CA LEU A 287 -5.23 -2.02 -15.43
C LEU A 287 -6.49 -2.84 -15.74
N GLU A 288 -7.54 -2.15 -16.18
CA GLU A 288 -8.72 -2.76 -16.77
C GLU A 288 -8.42 -3.10 -18.23
N ARG A 289 -8.85 -4.29 -18.66
CA ARG A 289 -8.83 -4.69 -20.06
C ARG A 289 -9.79 -3.78 -20.82
N PRO A 290 -9.34 -3.10 -21.90
CA PRO A 290 -10.22 -2.29 -22.72
C PRO A 290 -11.38 -3.15 -23.26
N SER A 291 -12.60 -2.64 -23.20
CA SER A 291 -13.72 -3.27 -23.90
C SER A 291 -13.47 -3.19 -25.40
N ASP A 292 -13.55 -4.33 -26.10
CA ASP A 292 -13.60 -4.33 -27.55
C ASP A 292 -14.89 -3.61 -27.99
N ASP A 293 -14.78 -2.34 -28.37
CA ASP A 293 -15.87 -1.53 -28.96
C ASP A 293 -16.34 -2.06 -30.34
N ARG A 294 -15.92 -3.28 -30.74
CA ARG A 294 -16.26 -3.94 -32.01
C ARG A 294 -17.37 -5.00 -31.88
N GLY A 295 -18.07 -5.07 -30.75
CA GLY A 295 -19.25 -5.93 -30.59
C GLY A 295 -20.56 -5.21 -30.93
N PRO A 296 -21.59 -5.91 -31.45
CA PRO A 296 -22.91 -5.32 -31.72
C PRO A 296 -23.50 -4.69 -30.46
N ARG A 297 -24.20 -3.55 -30.63
CA ARG A 297 -24.77 -2.64 -29.61
C ARG A 297 -25.85 -3.25 -28.68
N HIS A 298 -25.89 -4.57 -28.49
CA HIS A 298 -26.76 -5.17 -27.49
C HIS A 298 -26.05 -5.18 -26.13
N PHE A 299 -26.64 -4.44 -25.21
CA PHE A 299 -26.21 -4.19 -23.85
C PHE A 299 -25.86 -5.48 -23.10
N ARG A 300 -24.56 -5.81 -23.05
CA ARG A 300 -23.95 -6.50 -21.92
C ARG A 300 -23.01 -5.49 -21.27
N PRO A 301 -23.11 -5.19 -19.97
CA PRO A 301 -22.07 -4.44 -19.31
C PRO A 301 -20.75 -5.19 -19.52
N PRO A 302 -19.68 -4.54 -20.02
CA PRO A 302 -18.41 -5.22 -20.20
C PRO A 302 -17.97 -5.72 -18.82
N VAL A 303 -17.75 -7.03 -18.70
CA VAL A 303 -17.03 -7.58 -17.56
C VAL A 303 -15.65 -6.94 -17.64
N ARG A 304 -15.36 -6.00 -16.73
CA ARG A 304 -14.07 -5.32 -16.66
C ARG A 304 -13.06 -6.31 -16.10
N GLU A 305 -12.57 -7.20 -16.95
CA GLU A 305 -11.48 -8.11 -16.61
C GLU A 305 -10.23 -7.28 -16.34
N ARG A 306 -9.57 -7.48 -15.20
CA ARG A 306 -8.26 -6.87 -14.96
C ARG A 306 -7.20 -7.61 -15.77
N MET A 307 -6.13 -6.91 -16.15
CA MET A 307 -5.01 -7.46 -16.92
C MET A 307 -3.99 -8.20 -16.06
N VAL A 308 -4.47 -9.05 -15.15
CA VAL A 308 -3.66 -9.74 -14.13
C VAL A 308 -2.80 -10.86 -14.72
N GLU A 309 -3.23 -11.51 -15.80
CA GLU A 309 -2.42 -12.49 -16.53
C GLU A 309 -1.22 -11.81 -17.21
N GLU A 310 -1.45 -10.68 -17.88
CA GLU A 310 -0.37 -9.89 -18.50
C GLU A 310 0.60 -9.35 -17.45
N ALA A 311 0.08 -9.00 -16.26
CA ALA A 311 0.91 -8.61 -15.13
C ALA A 311 1.82 -9.76 -14.69
N TYR A 312 1.28 -10.96 -14.55
CA TYR A 312 2.03 -12.14 -14.17
C TYR A 312 3.13 -12.48 -15.18
N GLU A 313 2.83 -12.47 -16.48
CA GLU A 313 3.83 -12.73 -17.51
C GLU A 313 4.93 -11.67 -17.53
N ALA A 314 4.58 -10.38 -17.47
CA ALA A 314 5.55 -9.30 -17.44
C ALA A 314 6.42 -9.32 -16.17
N LEU A 315 5.86 -9.70 -15.01
CA LEU A 315 6.60 -9.84 -13.76
C LEU A 315 7.54 -11.05 -13.80
N ARG A 316 7.10 -12.17 -14.38
CA ARG A 316 7.96 -13.36 -14.55
C ARG A 316 9.14 -13.09 -15.45
N GLU A 317 8.93 -12.38 -16.55
CA GLU A 317 10.01 -11.91 -17.40
C GLU A 317 10.98 -11.03 -16.62
N PHE A 318 10.48 -10.02 -15.90
CA PHE A 318 11.32 -9.17 -15.04
C PHE A 318 12.16 -9.98 -14.04
N ILE A 319 11.56 -10.97 -13.37
CA ILE A 319 12.26 -11.84 -12.41
C ILE A 319 13.32 -12.72 -13.10
N ALA A 320 13.08 -13.13 -14.34
CA ALA A 320 14.03 -13.93 -15.12
C ALA A 320 15.27 -13.11 -15.53
N PHE A 321 15.08 -11.85 -15.94
CA PHE A 321 16.18 -10.96 -16.35
C PHE A 321 16.94 -10.34 -15.16
N PHE A 322 16.25 -10.00 -14.07
CA PHE A 322 16.84 -9.24 -12.95
C PHE A 322 16.71 -9.95 -11.59
N PRO A 323 17.16 -11.20 -11.46
CA PRO A 323 16.88 -12.02 -10.29
C PRO A 323 17.48 -11.51 -8.98
N GLU A 324 18.50 -10.66 -9.03
CA GLU A 324 19.17 -10.07 -7.86
C GLU A 324 18.67 -8.64 -7.56
N SER A 325 17.71 -8.14 -8.32
CA SER A 325 17.15 -6.80 -8.13
C SER A 325 16.47 -6.65 -6.78
N SER A 326 16.57 -5.46 -6.17
CA SER A 326 15.86 -5.13 -4.94
C SER A 326 14.33 -5.13 -5.08
N TRP A 327 13.82 -5.16 -6.31
CA TRP A 327 12.39 -5.23 -6.63
C TRP A 327 11.86 -6.65 -6.81
N CYS A 328 12.75 -7.65 -6.82
CA CYS A 328 12.42 -8.98 -7.31
C CYS A 328 11.58 -9.81 -6.32
N ASP A 329 11.71 -9.56 -5.02
CA ASP A 329 10.88 -10.19 -4.01
C ASP A 329 9.43 -9.67 -4.04
N ASP A 330 9.24 -8.36 -4.23
CA ASP A 330 7.93 -7.75 -4.43
C ASP A 330 7.31 -8.14 -5.78
N ALA A 331 8.12 -8.24 -6.84
CA ALA A 331 7.68 -8.76 -8.14
C ALA A 331 7.16 -10.20 -8.01
N GLN A 332 7.90 -11.07 -7.32
CA GLN A 332 7.53 -12.46 -7.09
C GLN A 332 6.26 -12.57 -6.23
N ARG A 333 6.12 -11.69 -5.21
CA ARG A 333 4.90 -11.59 -4.39
C ARG A 333 3.70 -11.18 -5.24
N THR A 334 3.87 -10.17 -6.09
CA THR A 334 2.81 -9.64 -6.94
C THR A 334 2.39 -10.67 -7.99
N ALA A 335 3.34 -11.44 -8.55
CA ALA A 335 3.05 -12.56 -9.45
C ALA A 335 2.18 -13.62 -8.75
N ALA A 336 2.49 -13.98 -7.50
CA ALA A 336 1.66 -14.90 -6.73
C ALA A 336 0.24 -14.37 -6.50
N ARG A 337 0.10 -13.09 -6.13
CA ARG A 337 -1.20 -12.42 -5.94
C ARG A 337 -2.00 -12.30 -7.23
N ALA A 338 -1.33 -12.14 -8.37
CA ALA A 338 -1.99 -12.12 -9.68
C ALA A 338 -2.69 -13.46 -9.97
N MET A 339 -2.02 -14.57 -9.64
CA MET A 339 -2.60 -15.90 -9.79
C MET A 339 -3.73 -16.16 -8.79
N GLU A 340 -3.63 -15.65 -7.55
CA GLU A 340 -4.76 -15.69 -6.61
C GLU A 340 -5.97 -14.91 -7.13
N ALA A 341 -5.75 -13.75 -7.77
CA ALA A 341 -6.84 -12.90 -8.26
C ALA A 341 -7.68 -13.55 -9.38
N ILE A 342 -7.12 -14.53 -10.10
CA ILE A 342 -7.80 -15.32 -11.13
C ILE A 342 -8.04 -16.77 -10.69
N GLU A 343 -7.96 -17.05 -9.39
CA GLU A 343 -8.24 -18.36 -8.80
C GLU A 343 -7.35 -19.50 -9.34
N GLN A 344 -6.18 -19.16 -9.90
CA GLN A 344 -5.14 -20.10 -10.30
C GLN A 344 -4.34 -20.53 -9.07
N TRP A 345 -5.02 -21.16 -8.12
CA TRP A 345 -4.55 -21.43 -6.76
C TRP A 345 -3.27 -22.28 -6.73
N ALA A 346 -3.18 -23.30 -7.58
CA ALA A 346 -1.99 -24.16 -7.64
C ALA A 346 -0.74 -23.37 -8.09
N LEU A 347 -0.90 -22.47 -9.06
CA LEU A 347 0.20 -21.64 -9.56
C LEU A 347 0.56 -20.54 -8.55
N ALA A 348 -0.44 -19.93 -7.90
CA ALA A 348 -0.21 -18.99 -6.80
C ALA A 348 0.65 -19.62 -5.68
N ALA A 349 0.33 -20.85 -5.26
CA ALA A 349 1.12 -21.57 -4.27
C ALA A 349 2.57 -21.80 -4.72
N GLN A 350 2.80 -22.13 -6.00
CA GLN A 350 4.14 -22.28 -6.56
C GLN A 350 4.93 -20.97 -6.53
N GLU A 351 4.31 -19.84 -6.90
CA GLU A 351 4.98 -18.54 -6.89
C GLU A 351 5.32 -18.07 -5.46
N TYR A 352 4.45 -18.32 -4.48
CA TYR A 352 4.76 -18.06 -3.07
C TYR A 352 5.93 -18.92 -2.57
N ASP A 353 5.96 -20.21 -2.92
CA ASP A 353 7.08 -21.08 -2.58
C ASP A 353 8.39 -20.60 -3.23
N ARG A 354 8.35 -20.10 -4.48
CA ARG A 354 9.51 -19.51 -5.14
C ARG A 354 10.02 -18.28 -4.41
N LEU A 355 9.13 -17.41 -3.93
CA LEU A 355 9.52 -16.26 -3.09
C LEU A 355 10.31 -16.71 -1.87
N VAL A 356 9.74 -17.65 -1.10
CA VAL A 356 10.37 -18.13 0.14
C VAL A 356 11.73 -18.78 -0.12
N ARG A 357 11.88 -19.52 -1.24
CA ARG A 357 13.14 -20.17 -1.60
C ARG A 357 14.20 -19.19 -2.12
N ARG A 358 13.81 -18.25 -2.97
CA ARG A 358 14.76 -17.36 -3.68
C ARG A 358 15.12 -16.12 -2.85
N TYR A 359 14.19 -15.63 -2.04
CA TYR A 359 14.33 -14.40 -1.26
C TYR A 359 14.04 -14.66 0.23
N PRO A 360 14.80 -15.54 0.91
CA PRO A 360 14.52 -15.95 2.29
C PRO A 360 14.60 -14.80 3.32
N ASP A 361 15.32 -13.74 3.00
CA ASP A 361 15.44 -12.55 3.85
C ASP A 361 14.37 -11.48 3.57
N SER A 362 13.53 -11.68 2.55
CA SER A 362 12.49 -10.72 2.16
C SER A 362 11.55 -10.43 3.34
N PRO A 363 11.09 -9.17 3.52
CA PRO A 363 10.02 -8.85 4.45
C PRO A 363 8.70 -9.56 4.12
N HIS A 364 8.57 -10.15 2.93
CA HIS A 364 7.36 -10.79 2.44
C HIS A 364 7.27 -12.29 2.73
N VAL A 365 8.31 -12.91 3.33
CA VAL A 365 8.34 -14.35 3.57
C VAL A 365 7.20 -14.83 4.46
N ASP A 366 6.87 -14.12 5.54
CA ASP A 366 5.77 -14.52 6.44
C ASP A 366 4.42 -14.52 5.71
N ASP A 367 4.15 -13.48 4.93
CA ASP A 367 2.93 -13.36 4.13
C ASP A 367 2.90 -14.36 2.97
N ALA A 368 4.05 -14.65 2.35
CA ALA A 368 4.15 -15.65 1.29
C ALA A 368 3.92 -17.07 1.83
N LEU A 369 4.45 -17.41 3.00
CA LEU A 369 4.15 -18.68 3.66
C LEU A 369 2.65 -18.82 3.90
N TRP A 370 1.99 -17.77 4.39
CA TRP A 370 0.54 -17.77 4.58
C TRP A 370 -0.23 -17.90 3.27
N GLY A 371 0.15 -17.11 2.25
CA GLY A 371 -0.42 -17.19 0.90
C GLY A 371 -0.30 -18.60 0.32
N ALA A 372 0.84 -19.26 0.51
CA ALA A 372 1.07 -20.63 0.05
C ALA A 372 0.21 -21.68 0.78
N VAL A 373 -0.13 -21.45 2.06
CA VAL A 373 -1.06 -22.32 2.82
C VAL A 373 -2.48 -22.14 2.31
N ARG A 374 -2.93 -20.88 2.20
CA ARG A 374 -4.28 -20.55 1.75
C ARG A 374 -4.52 -21.02 0.31
N ALA A 375 -3.60 -20.73 -0.60
CA ALA A 375 -3.72 -21.13 -2.00
C ALA A 375 -3.85 -22.67 -2.14
N ARG A 376 -3.11 -23.46 -1.36
CA ARG A 376 -3.26 -24.92 -1.36
C ARG A 376 -4.61 -25.38 -0.82
N TYR A 377 -5.14 -24.69 0.19
CA TYR A 377 -6.47 -24.97 0.73
C TYR A 377 -7.57 -24.71 -0.31
N GLU A 378 -7.54 -23.56 -0.98
CA GLU A 378 -8.49 -23.21 -2.04
C GLU A 378 -8.34 -24.13 -3.27
N ALA A 379 -7.13 -24.61 -3.56
CA ALA A 379 -6.90 -25.64 -4.57
C ALA A 379 -7.42 -27.05 -4.20
N GLY A 380 -8.00 -27.23 -3.00
CA GLY A 380 -8.43 -28.54 -2.49
C GLY A 380 -7.27 -29.47 -2.08
N GLN A 381 -6.03 -28.99 -2.09
CA GLN A 381 -4.82 -29.75 -1.76
C GLN A 381 -4.59 -29.76 -0.25
N TYR A 382 -5.54 -30.33 0.51
CA TYR A 382 -5.57 -30.22 1.97
C TYR A 382 -4.34 -30.79 2.69
N ASP A 383 -3.76 -31.89 2.22
CA ASP A 383 -2.54 -32.44 2.83
C ASP A 383 -1.34 -31.51 2.65
N ALA A 384 -1.19 -30.94 1.44
CA ALA A 384 -0.15 -29.96 1.15
C ALA A 384 -0.39 -28.66 1.95
N ALA A 385 -1.64 -28.24 2.16
CA ALA A 385 -1.98 -27.09 2.99
C ALA A 385 -1.61 -27.33 4.47
N LEU A 386 -1.89 -28.53 5.00
CA LEU A 386 -1.47 -28.94 6.35
C LEU A 386 0.05 -28.93 6.50
N GLU A 387 0.79 -29.45 5.52
CA GLU A 387 2.26 -29.46 5.54
C GLU A 387 2.85 -28.05 5.48
N ALA A 388 2.38 -27.22 4.53
CA ALA A 388 2.79 -25.82 4.43
C ALA A 388 2.46 -25.04 5.71
N GLY A 389 1.31 -25.31 6.34
CA GLY A 389 0.92 -24.69 7.60
C GLY A 389 1.84 -25.08 8.75
N ARG A 390 2.27 -26.34 8.83
CA ARG A 390 3.26 -26.80 9.83
C ARG A 390 4.59 -26.08 9.64
N ARG A 391 5.04 -25.89 8.40
CA ARG A 391 6.24 -25.11 8.07
C ARG A 391 6.10 -23.66 8.54
N LEU A 392 4.95 -23.01 8.30
CA LEU A 392 4.68 -21.66 8.80
C LEU A 392 4.68 -21.60 10.34
N LEU A 393 4.03 -22.55 11.02
CA LEU A 393 4.02 -22.61 12.49
C LEU A 393 5.42 -22.83 13.09
N ALA A 394 6.31 -23.51 12.36
CA ALA A 394 7.70 -23.73 12.71
C ALA A 394 8.61 -22.54 12.35
N TRP A 395 8.22 -21.68 11.40
CA TRP A 395 9.04 -20.58 10.89
C TRP A 395 9.42 -19.58 11.98
N ARG A 396 10.71 -19.22 12.02
CA ARG A 396 11.31 -18.26 12.96
C ARG A 396 12.26 -17.35 12.19
N ARG A 397 12.26 -16.06 12.52
CA ARG A 397 13.23 -15.09 12.01
C ARG A 397 13.88 -14.35 13.17
N LYS A 398 15.20 -14.24 13.18
CA LYS A 398 15.90 -13.38 14.15
C LYS A 398 15.75 -11.92 13.69
N GLY A 399 15.14 -11.09 14.53
CA GLY A 399 15.08 -9.65 14.32
C GLY A 399 16.43 -8.97 14.59
N LYS A 400 16.57 -7.71 14.16
CA LYS A 400 17.79 -6.90 14.40
C LYS A 400 18.13 -6.75 15.90
N SER A 401 17.14 -6.83 16.78
CA SER A 401 17.29 -6.78 18.25
C SER A 401 17.62 -8.13 18.89
N GLY A 402 17.83 -9.20 18.11
CA GLY A 402 18.03 -10.55 18.62
C GLY A 402 16.74 -11.29 19.00
N ALA A 403 15.59 -10.59 19.05
CA ALA A 403 14.29 -11.21 19.32
C ALA A 403 13.90 -12.20 18.20
N VAL A 404 13.40 -13.37 18.60
CA VAL A 404 12.90 -14.39 17.66
C VAL A 404 11.46 -14.04 17.28
N GLN A 405 11.27 -13.57 16.05
CA GLN A 405 9.97 -13.33 15.46
C GLN A 405 9.36 -14.67 15.01
N ARG A 406 8.08 -14.86 15.35
CA ARG A 406 7.23 -15.94 14.86
C ARG A 406 6.24 -15.36 13.85
N SER A 407 5.66 -16.22 13.00
CA SER A 407 4.61 -15.81 12.07
C SER A 407 3.44 -15.14 12.80
N ARG A 408 2.89 -14.08 12.21
CA ARG A 408 1.65 -13.46 12.68
C ARG A 408 0.40 -14.27 12.34
N HIS A 409 0.49 -15.15 11.36
CA HIS A 409 -0.64 -15.92 10.78
C HIS A 409 -0.88 -17.28 11.47
N ARG A 410 -0.36 -17.46 12.70
CA ARG A 410 -0.42 -18.76 13.39
C ARG A 410 -1.84 -19.19 13.76
N ASP A 411 -2.70 -18.22 14.08
CA ASP A 411 -4.07 -18.51 14.49
C ASP A 411 -4.95 -18.78 13.25
N GLU A 412 -4.70 -18.08 12.15
CA GLU A 412 -5.28 -18.30 10.84
C GLU A 412 -4.96 -19.71 10.30
N VAL A 413 -3.70 -20.16 10.45
CA VAL A 413 -3.31 -21.54 10.10
C VAL A 413 -4.02 -22.58 10.96
N ARG A 414 -4.14 -22.35 12.28
CA ARG A 414 -4.86 -23.27 13.18
C ARG A 414 -6.35 -23.34 12.84
N LEU A 415 -6.98 -22.21 12.52
CA LEU A 415 -8.36 -22.18 12.05
C LEU A 415 -8.52 -23.00 10.76
N LEU A 416 -7.60 -22.83 9.82
CA LEU A 416 -7.60 -23.58 8.56
C LEU A 416 -7.40 -25.08 8.81
N PHE A 417 -6.54 -25.47 9.75
CA PHE A 417 -6.39 -26.87 10.16
C PHE A 417 -7.69 -27.42 10.74
N ALA A 418 -8.37 -26.66 11.59
CA ALA A 418 -9.66 -27.05 12.15
C ALA A 418 -10.69 -27.30 11.03
N ARG A 419 -10.79 -26.40 10.04
CA ARG A 419 -11.68 -26.54 8.88
C ARG A 419 -11.34 -27.76 8.02
N ILE A 420 -10.06 -28.04 7.77
CA ILE A 420 -9.63 -29.24 7.04
C ILE A 420 -10.02 -30.52 7.80
N TYR A 421 -9.76 -30.61 9.10
CA TYR A 421 -10.12 -31.81 9.86
C TYR A 421 -11.63 -31.97 10.01
N HIS A 422 -12.37 -30.85 10.10
CA HIS A 422 -13.82 -30.84 10.09
C HIS A 422 -14.35 -31.39 8.77
N SER A 423 -13.90 -30.88 7.62
CA SER A 423 -14.39 -31.34 6.30
C SER A 423 -14.08 -32.82 6.03
N ARG A 424 -13.01 -33.35 6.65
CA ARG A 424 -12.63 -34.78 6.58
C ARG A 424 -13.35 -35.68 7.60
N GLY A 425 -14.26 -35.15 8.43
CA GLY A 425 -14.94 -35.91 9.48
C GLY A 425 -14.06 -36.30 10.67
N ALA A 426 -12.83 -35.79 10.74
CA ALA A 426 -11.90 -35.97 11.86
C ALA A 426 -12.21 -34.97 12.99
N ILE A 427 -13.46 -35.03 13.50
CA ILE A 427 -14.04 -34.01 14.38
C ILE A 427 -13.23 -33.80 15.66
N ALA A 428 -12.69 -34.86 16.28
CA ALA A 428 -11.87 -34.72 17.49
C ALA A 428 -10.65 -33.80 17.26
N LYS A 429 -9.92 -34.00 16.16
CA LYS A 429 -8.80 -33.11 15.78
C LYS A 429 -9.29 -31.71 15.43
N ALA A 430 -10.43 -31.59 14.75
CA ALA A 430 -11.01 -30.28 14.42
C ALA A 430 -11.29 -29.48 15.70
N VAL A 431 -11.91 -30.11 16.70
CA VAL A 431 -12.22 -29.53 18.01
C VAL A 431 -10.94 -29.11 18.76
N GLU A 432 -9.87 -29.90 18.73
CA GLU A 432 -8.57 -29.52 19.31
C GLU A 432 -8.03 -28.21 18.74
N TYR A 433 -8.14 -28.00 17.42
CA TYR A 433 -7.71 -26.76 16.79
C TYR A 433 -8.70 -25.61 17.01
N TYR A 434 -10.01 -25.86 16.94
CA TYR A 434 -11.03 -24.84 17.25
C TYR A 434 -10.85 -24.29 18.66
N ARG A 435 -10.59 -25.14 19.67
CA ARG A 435 -10.30 -24.70 21.05
C ARG A 435 -9.15 -23.70 21.14
N GLN A 436 -8.10 -23.88 20.34
CA GLN A 436 -6.92 -23.00 20.39
C GLN A 436 -7.22 -21.58 19.89
N VAL A 437 -8.25 -21.40 19.06
CA VAL A 437 -8.50 -20.13 18.36
C VAL A 437 -9.92 -19.57 18.56
N ALA A 438 -10.79 -20.25 19.31
CA ALA A 438 -12.17 -19.85 19.59
C ALA A 438 -12.32 -18.47 20.25
N LYS A 439 -11.30 -17.99 20.97
CA LYS A 439 -11.31 -16.62 21.53
C LYS A 439 -11.17 -15.53 20.47
N ARG A 440 -10.58 -15.85 19.30
CA ARG A 440 -10.22 -14.89 18.26
C ARG A 440 -11.16 -14.95 17.04
N PHE A 441 -11.74 -16.12 16.75
CA PHE A 441 -12.62 -16.29 15.59
C PHE A 441 -14.00 -16.80 15.99
N ASP A 442 -15.03 -16.11 15.53
CA ASP A 442 -16.43 -16.45 15.79
C ASP A 442 -16.82 -17.80 15.19
N ASP A 443 -16.36 -18.09 13.97
CA ASP A 443 -16.54 -19.38 13.31
C ASP A 443 -15.97 -20.54 14.15
N ALA A 444 -14.78 -20.37 14.74
CA ALA A 444 -14.20 -21.38 15.62
C ALA A 444 -14.99 -21.55 16.91
N ARG A 445 -15.49 -20.46 17.50
CA ARG A 445 -16.32 -20.51 18.70
C ARG A 445 -17.65 -21.21 18.44
N ALA A 446 -18.32 -20.86 17.35
CA ALA A 446 -19.59 -21.45 16.94
C ALA A 446 -19.42 -22.94 16.60
N SER A 447 -18.38 -23.29 15.82
CA SER A 447 -18.07 -24.68 15.50
C SER A 447 -17.72 -25.50 16.75
N LEU A 448 -16.93 -24.92 17.67
CA LEU A 448 -16.60 -25.57 18.93
C LEU A 448 -17.86 -25.86 19.74
N ALA A 449 -18.69 -24.84 19.97
CA ALA A 449 -19.97 -25.00 20.69
C ALA A 449 -20.87 -26.04 20.01
N PHE A 450 -21.02 -25.95 18.68
CA PHE A 450 -21.78 -26.91 17.90
C PHE A 450 -21.31 -28.34 18.11
N PHE A 451 -20.01 -28.62 18.24
CA PHE A 451 -19.53 -29.99 18.44
C PHE A 451 -19.50 -30.43 19.90
N THR A 452 -19.28 -29.53 20.84
CA THR A 452 -19.06 -29.88 22.26
C THR A 452 -20.29 -29.76 23.14
N GLU A 453 -21.32 -29.04 22.72
CA GLU A 453 -22.58 -28.96 23.48
C GLU A 453 -23.22 -30.35 23.64
N PRO A 454 -23.55 -30.76 24.88
CA PRO A 454 -24.44 -31.89 25.12
C PRO A 454 -25.78 -31.67 24.44
N ARG A 455 -26.25 -32.66 23.68
CA ARG A 455 -27.58 -32.63 23.07
C ARG A 455 -28.25 -33.99 23.18
N LEU A 456 -29.54 -33.93 23.49
CA LEU A 456 -30.46 -35.06 23.53
C LEU A 456 -31.65 -34.73 22.62
N GLU A 457 -31.92 -35.62 21.68
CA GLU A 457 -33.11 -35.60 20.85
C GLU A 457 -33.95 -36.82 21.22
N LEU A 458 -35.19 -36.56 21.60
CA LEU A 458 -36.18 -37.54 21.99
C LEU A 458 -37.52 -37.10 21.42
N ASP A 459 -38.24 -38.02 20.79
CA ASP A 459 -39.57 -37.72 20.24
C ASP A 459 -40.54 -37.41 21.39
N ASP A 460 -41.37 -36.37 21.25
CA ASP A 460 -42.28 -35.97 22.32
C ASP A 460 -43.37 -37.04 22.59
N VAL A 461 -43.70 -37.86 21.58
CA VAL A 461 -44.67 -38.97 21.69
C VAL A 461 -44.14 -40.18 20.90
N VAL A 462 -44.12 -41.35 21.53
CA VAL A 462 -43.75 -42.62 20.89
C VAL A 462 -44.87 -43.64 21.05
N MET A 463 -45.38 -44.15 19.94
CA MET A 463 -46.39 -45.21 19.91
C MET A 463 -45.70 -46.57 19.79
N LEU A 464 -45.91 -47.45 20.77
CA LEU A 464 -45.34 -48.80 20.79
C LEU A 464 -46.44 -49.86 20.64
N ALA A 465 -46.19 -50.89 19.84
CA ALA A 465 -47.04 -52.07 19.83
C ALA A 465 -46.97 -52.82 21.18
N PRO A 466 -47.94 -53.69 21.53
CA PRO A 466 -47.91 -54.43 22.79
C PRO A 466 -46.67 -55.30 22.97
N THR A 467 -46.01 -55.73 21.89
CA THR A 467 -44.78 -56.53 21.92
C THR A 467 -43.51 -55.69 22.00
N GLU A 468 -43.61 -54.37 21.81
CA GLU A 468 -42.47 -53.45 21.83
C GLU A 468 -42.26 -52.82 23.21
N ASP A 469 -41.00 -52.51 23.50
CA ASP A 469 -40.51 -52.02 24.80
C ASP A 469 -39.49 -50.88 24.63
N THR A 470 -38.94 -50.70 23.42
CA THR A 470 -37.79 -49.80 23.25
C THR A 470 -38.17 -48.37 22.89
N LEU A 471 -37.56 -47.39 23.57
CA LEU A 471 -37.63 -45.97 23.24
C LEU A 471 -36.43 -45.55 22.38
N PRO A 472 -36.62 -45.10 21.13
CA PRO A 472 -35.53 -44.54 20.33
C PRO A 472 -35.15 -43.15 20.86
N LEU A 473 -33.84 -42.87 20.89
CA LEU A 473 -33.30 -41.55 21.19
C LEU A 473 -32.02 -41.29 20.40
N ARG A 474 -31.64 -40.03 20.29
CA ARG A 474 -30.32 -39.63 19.79
C ARG A 474 -29.63 -38.74 20.80
N ALA A 475 -28.36 -38.98 21.06
CA ALA A 475 -27.58 -38.20 22.01
C ALA A 475 -26.17 -37.90 21.49
N ARG A 476 -25.59 -36.81 21.97
CA ARG A 476 -24.22 -36.41 21.66
C ARG A 476 -23.60 -35.68 22.85
N ASN A 477 -22.35 -36.01 23.19
CA ASN A 477 -21.64 -35.54 24.38
C ASN A 477 -22.41 -35.80 25.69
N ILE A 478 -23.01 -36.99 25.81
CA ILE A 478 -23.73 -37.43 27.01
C ILE A 478 -23.28 -38.85 27.33
N ASP A 479 -22.62 -39.07 28.46
CA ASP A 479 -22.06 -40.37 28.82
C ASP A 479 -23.14 -41.32 29.38
N ALA A 480 -24.11 -40.80 30.13
CA ALA A 480 -25.19 -41.56 30.73
C ALA A 480 -26.50 -40.76 30.81
N LEU A 481 -27.63 -41.48 30.79
CA LEU A 481 -28.97 -40.94 30.94
C LEU A 481 -29.72 -41.72 32.03
N ALA A 482 -30.32 -41.00 32.97
CA ALA A 482 -31.24 -41.54 33.96
C ALA A 482 -32.68 -41.44 33.46
N PHE A 483 -33.40 -42.56 33.52
CA PHE A 483 -34.79 -42.68 33.10
C PHE A 483 -35.70 -42.82 34.30
N GLU A 484 -36.82 -42.09 34.29
CA GLU A 484 -37.92 -42.20 35.24
C GLU A 484 -39.22 -42.39 34.48
N ILE A 485 -39.96 -43.45 34.81
CA ILE A 485 -41.19 -43.83 34.10
C ILE A 485 -42.38 -43.64 35.03
N TYR A 486 -43.35 -42.84 34.61
CA TYR A 486 -44.56 -42.53 35.36
C TYR A 486 -45.78 -43.03 34.57
N PRO A 487 -46.64 -43.91 35.13
CA PRO A 487 -47.90 -44.26 34.48
C PRO A 487 -48.84 -43.05 34.45
N VAL A 488 -49.51 -42.85 33.33
CA VAL A 488 -50.39 -41.68 33.11
C VAL A 488 -51.75 -42.12 32.62
N ASP A 489 -52.79 -41.47 33.13
CA ASP A 489 -54.13 -41.48 32.54
C ASP A 489 -54.21 -40.40 31.45
N LEU A 490 -54.35 -40.82 30.18
CA LEU A 490 -54.32 -39.86 29.06
C LEU A 490 -55.53 -38.92 29.04
N LEU A 491 -56.69 -39.32 29.59
CA LEU A 491 -57.86 -38.44 29.62
C LEU A 491 -57.71 -37.37 30.69
N LEU A 492 -57.15 -37.73 31.85
CA LEU A 492 -56.79 -36.77 32.89
C LEU A 492 -55.68 -35.83 32.41
N LEU A 493 -54.66 -36.39 31.74
CA LEU A 493 -53.59 -35.59 31.16
C LEU A 493 -54.14 -34.62 30.12
N LEU A 494 -54.97 -35.09 29.17
CA LEU A 494 -55.58 -34.23 28.15
C LEU A 494 -56.51 -33.14 28.74
N ALA A 495 -57.12 -33.42 29.89
CA ALA A 495 -57.99 -32.44 30.57
C ALA A 495 -57.18 -31.30 31.23
N THR A 496 -55.97 -31.60 31.70
CA THR A 496 -55.07 -30.62 32.35
C THR A 496 -54.11 -29.96 31.34
N HIS A 497 -53.73 -30.69 30.30
CA HIS A 497 -52.82 -30.29 29.22
C HIS A 497 -53.48 -30.63 27.87
N PRO A 498 -54.29 -29.70 27.31
CA PRO A 498 -55.05 -29.95 26.09
C PRO A 498 -54.19 -30.19 24.84
N ASP A 499 -52.89 -29.89 24.88
CA ASP A 499 -51.93 -30.24 23.84
C ASP A 499 -50.91 -31.26 24.39
N LEU A 500 -50.91 -32.46 23.82
CA LEU A 500 -49.92 -33.52 24.12
C LEU A 500 -48.69 -33.43 23.19
N GLY A 501 -48.56 -32.29 22.49
CA GLY A 501 -47.41 -31.85 21.72
C GLY A 501 -46.15 -31.65 22.56
N ASP A 502 -46.31 -30.94 23.68
CA ASP A 502 -45.24 -30.56 24.59
C ASP A 502 -45.55 -31.07 26.00
N VAL A 503 -44.97 -32.22 26.33
CA VAL A 503 -45.12 -32.84 27.66
C VAL A 503 -44.00 -32.42 28.63
N ARG A 504 -43.23 -31.37 28.28
CA ARG A 504 -42.21 -30.79 29.16
C ARG A 504 -42.89 -29.89 30.18
N GLY A 505 -42.47 -29.97 31.44
CA GLY A 505 -43.00 -29.12 32.51
C GLY A 505 -44.27 -29.64 33.20
N ILE A 506 -44.67 -30.89 32.95
CA ILE A 506 -45.66 -31.57 33.81
C ILE A 506 -45.08 -31.65 35.23
N ASP A 507 -45.79 -31.08 36.21
CA ASP A 507 -45.37 -31.13 37.61
C ASP A 507 -45.53 -32.55 38.16
N LEU A 508 -44.41 -33.20 38.43
CA LEU A 508 -44.33 -34.55 39.00
C LEU A 508 -44.00 -34.53 40.49
N THR A 509 -44.08 -33.37 41.15
CA THR A 509 -43.76 -33.22 42.57
C THR A 509 -44.64 -34.13 43.42
N GLY A 510 -44.00 -35.00 44.21
CA GLY A 510 -44.68 -35.95 45.08
C GLY A 510 -45.16 -37.24 44.40
N ILE A 511 -45.01 -37.38 43.08
CA ILE A 511 -45.33 -38.61 42.35
C ILE A 511 -44.10 -39.51 42.33
N ARG A 512 -44.27 -40.78 42.74
CA ARG A 512 -43.18 -41.77 42.66
C ARG A 512 -43.18 -42.44 41.29
N PRO A 513 -42.02 -42.53 40.60
CA PRO A 513 -41.95 -43.27 39.34
C PRO A 513 -42.18 -44.76 39.57
N GLU A 514 -42.82 -45.43 38.61
CA GLU A 514 -42.99 -46.89 38.60
C GLU A 514 -41.64 -47.59 38.38
N ARG A 515 -40.75 -46.98 37.58
CA ARG A 515 -39.39 -47.47 37.32
C ARG A 515 -38.38 -46.33 37.27
N ARG A 516 -37.18 -46.61 37.77
CA ARG A 516 -35.99 -45.76 37.60
C ARG A 516 -34.78 -46.62 37.26
N PHE A 517 -34.04 -46.25 36.23
CA PHE A 517 -32.80 -46.92 35.83
C PHE A 517 -31.88 -45.97 35.07
N GLU A 518 -30.63 -46.35 34.87
CA GLU A 518 -29.63 -45.57 34.14
C GLU A 518 -29.13 -46.36 32.93
N VAL A 519 -28.90 -45.67 31.81
CA VAL A 519 -28.31 -46.22 30.59
C VAL A 519 -27.04 -45.47 30.27
N ARG A 520 -25.94 -46.22 30.12
CA ARG A 520 -24.66 -45.67 29.64
C ARG A 520 -24.61 -45.68 28.12
N LEU A 521 -24.37 -44.52 27.54
CA LEU A 521 -24.34 -44.29 26.10
C LEU A 521 -22.93 -44.34 25.51
N GLY A 522 -21.93 -44.84 26.26
CA GLY A 522 -20.55 -45.00 25.78
C GLY A 522 -19.91 -43.69 25.29
N ASP A 523 -18.82 -43.79 24.52
CA ASP A 523 -18.18 -42.61 23.93
C ASP A 523 -18.98 -42.11 22.71
N ASN A 524 -19.72 -41.02 22.90
CA ASN A 524 -20.42 -40.30 21.83
C ASN A 524 -19.87 -38.88 21.63
N ARG A 525 -18.60 -38.64 21.98
CA ARG A 525 -17.99 -37.31 21.88
C ARG A 525 -18.03 -36.81 20.44
N TYR A 526 -18.61 -35.63 20.29
CA TYR A 526 -18.77 -34.87 19.05
C TYR A 526 -19.62 -35.52 17.95
N ARG A 527 -20.19 -36.72 18.19
CA ARG A 527 -20.96 -37.48 17.19
C ARG A 527 -22.31 -37.93 17.75
N TRP A 528 -23.34 -37.83 16.94
CA TRP A 528 -24.65 -38.38 17.28
C TRP A 528 -24.59 -39.89 17.40
N ARG A 529 -25.08 -40.41 18.53
CA ARG A 529 -25.34 -41.83 18.76
C ARG A 529 -26.85 -42.03 18.81
N THR A 530 -27.37 -42.96 18.02
CA THR A 530 -28.76 -43.40 18.08
C THR A 530 -28.83 -44.63 18.97
N GLU A 531 -29.70 -44.62 19.97
CA GLU A 531 -29.89 -45.72 20.90
C GLU A 531 -31.36 -46.12 21.01
N ARG A 532 -31.60 -47.39 21.31
CA ARG A 532 -32.94 -47.93 21.59
C ARG A 532 -32.95 -48.45 23.03
N VAL A 533 -33.49 -47.63 23.93
CA VAL A 533 -33.48 -47.92 25.37
C VAL A 533 -34.64 -48.83 25.72
N LYS A 534 -34.35 -49.96 26.36
CA LYS A 534 -35.38 -50.85 26.92
C LYS A 534 -35.99 -50.19 28.15
N LEU A 535 -37.29 -49.93 28.12
CA LEU A 535 -38.07 -49.30 29.20
C LEU A 535 -38.49 -50.31 30.27
N GLY A 536 -38.52 -51.59 29.93
CA GLY A 536 -38.91 -52.68 30.83
C GLY A 536 -40.39 -52.64 31.21
N LEU A 537 -41.27 -52.19 30.30
CA LEU A 537 -42.71 -52.07 30.57
C LEU A 537 -43.36 -53.47 30.71
N ASP A 538 -44.12 -53.70 31.77
CA ASP A 538 -44.75 -55.02 32.00
C ASP A 538 -46.17 -55.13 31.42
N ARG A 539 -46.79 -53.99 31.07
CA ARG A 539 -48.17 -53.92 30.59
C ARG A 539 -48.37 -52.86 29.49
N PRO A 540 -49.38 -53.01 28.62
CA PRO A 540 -49.91 -51.92 27.81
C PRO A 540 -50.38 -50.76 28.71
N GLY A 541 -50.22 -49.53 28.24
CA GLY A 541 -50.51 -48.33 29.01
C GLY A 541 -49.91 -47.08 28.38
N ALA A 542 -50.21 -45.93 28.98
CA ALA A 542 -49.55 -44.67 28.67
C ALA A 542 -48.58 -44.31 29.81
N PHE A 543 -47.38 -43.90 29.44
CA PHE A 543 -46.30 -43.61 30.37
C PHE A 543 -45.63 -42.30 29.98
N LEU A 544 -45.43 -41.41 30.95
CA LEU A 544 -44.51 -40.29 30.79
C LEU A 544 -43.11 -40.77 31.18
N VAL A 545 -42.21 -40.76 30.20
CA VAL A 545 -40.81 -41.11 30.38
C VAL A 545 -40.01 -39.82 30.45
N VAL A 546 -39.42 -39.55 31.61
CA VAL A 546 -38.52 -38.41 31.83
C VAL A 546 -37.09 -38.94 31.77
N CYS A 547 -36.27 -38.28 30.95
CA CYS A 547 -34.89 -38.61 30.70
C CYS A 547 -34.01 -37.45 31.14
N LYS A 548 -33.09 -37.69 32.08
CA LYS A 548 -32.20 -36.69 32.66
C LYS A 548 -30.75 -37.06 32.37
N GLY A 549 -29.98 -36.12 31.85
CA GLY A 549 -28.55 -36.21 31.61
C GLY A 549 -27.76 -35.25 32.49
N GLU A 550 -26.45 -35.27 32.33
CA GLU A 550 -25.57 -34.29 32.99
C GLU A 550 -25.80 -32.86 32.46
N GLN A 551 -25.27 -31.86 33.16
CA GLN A 551 -25.28 -30.45 32.76
C GLN A 551 -26.69 -29.86 32.53
N GLY A 552 -27.71 -30.42 33.20
CA GLY A 552 -29.09 -29.92 33.13
C GLY A 552 -29.85 -30.35 31.87
N ILE A 553 -29.36 -31.36 31.14
CA ILE A 553 -30.11 -31.95 30.02
C ILE A 553 -31.31 -32.70 30.57
N GLU A 554 -32.50 -32.35 30.10
CA GLU A 554 -33.75 -33.04 30.42
C GLU A 554 -34.65 -33.09 29.17
N ALA A 555 -35.25 -34.26 28.93
CA ALA A 555 -36.25 -34.44 27.90
C ALA A 555 -37.36 -35.38 28.41
N SER A 556 -38.59 -35.15 27.95
CA SER A 556 -39.74 -35.95 28.32
C SER A 556 -40.43 -36.49 27.07
N CYS A 557 -40.91 -37.73 27.15
CA CYS A 557 -41.63 -38.40 26.08
C CYS A 557 -42.88 -39.09 26.63
N LEU A 558 -44.01 -38.91 25.95
CA LEU A 558 -45.21 -39.69 26.20
C LEU A 558 -45.15 -41.00 25.39
N VAL A 559 -44.91 -42.11 26.06
CA VAL A 559 -44.89 -43.44 25.47
C VAL A 559 -46.25 -44.09 25.62
N VAL A 560 -46.92 -44.40 24.52
CA VAL A 560 -48.22 -45.10 24.53
C VAL A 560 -48.02 -46.49 23.95
N ARG A 561 -47.95 -47.49 24.83
CA ARG A 561 -47.85 -48.91 24.48
C ARG A 561 -49.25 -49.49 24.38
N THR A 562 -49.72 -49.76 23.17
CA THR A 562 -51.13 -50.05 22.94
C THR A 562 -51.40 -50.97 21.75
N PRO A 563 -52.40 -51.87 21.84
CA PRO A 563 -52.91 -52.59 20.67
C PRO A 563 -53.84 -51.72 19.83
N LEU A 564 -54.19 -50.49 20.24
CA LEU A 564 -55.13 -49.64 19.52
C LEU A 564 -54.41 -48.78 18.47
N GLU A 565 -55.07 -48.62 17.32
CA GLU A 565 -54.70 -47.68 16.28
C GLU A 565 -55.84 -46.66 16.13
N VAL A 566 -55.48 -45.38 16.16
CA VAL A 566 -56.43 -44.27 16.04
C VAL A 566 -56.11 -43.50 14.78
N ARG A 567 -57.11 -43.30 13.92
CA ARG A 567 -56.99 -42.52 12.69
C ARG A 567 -58.09 -41.48 12.63
N THR A 568 -57.81 -40.36 11.98
CA THR A 568 -58.82 -39.32 11.76
C THR A 568 -59.02 -39.06 10.27
N GLN A 569 -60.25 -38.73 9.89
CA GLN A 569 -60.60 -38.32 8.54
C GLN A 569 -61.61 -37.18 8.59
N ARG A 570 -61.43 -36.18 7.72
CA ARG A 570 -62.40 -35.11 7.52
C ARG A 570 -63.29 -35.42 6.32
N VAL A 571 -64.60 -35.39 6.51
CA VAL A 571 -65.59 -35.59 5.44
C VAL A 571 -66.81 -34.70 5.75
N ASP A 572 -67.28 -33.91 4.78
CA ASP A 572 -68.52 -33.11 4.83
C ASP A 572 -68.73 -32.30 6.11
N GLY A 573 -67.71 -31.54 6.55
CA GLY A 573 -67.80 -30.71 7.76
C GLY A 573 -67.90 -31.50 9.07
N ARG A 574 -67.51 -32.79 9.05
CA ARG A 574 -67.37 -33.64 10.24
C ARG A 574 -65.95 -34.18 10.37
N LEU A 575 -65.55 -34.45 11.60
CA LEU A 575 -64.34 -35.18 11.93
C LEU A 575 -64.74 -36.60 12.35
N ARG A 576 -64.28 -37.60 11.58
CA ARG A 576 -64.42 -39.02 11.91
C ARG A 576 -63.16 -39.51 12.58
N VAL A 577 -63.32 -40.12 13.76
CA VAL A 577 -62.26 -40.86 14.46
C VAL A 577 -62.54 -42.35 14.27
N TYR A 578 -61.59 -43.05 13.67
CA TYR A 578 -61.60 -44.51 13.53
C TYR A 578 -60.69 -45.12 14.58
N VAL A 579 -61.20 -46.11 15.31
CA VAL A 579 -60.45 -46.88 16.30
C VAL A 579 -60.49 -48.35 15.91
N VAL A 580 -59.31 -48.92 15.66
CA VAL A 580 -59.15 -50.32 15.30
C VAL A 580 -58.06 -50.98 16.15
N GLU A 581 -58.08 -52.29 16.26
CA GLU A 581 -56.93 -53.05 16.76
C GLU A 581 -55.81 -53.00 15.70
N ARG A 582 -54.58 -52.70 16.13
CA ARG A 582 -53.38 -52.68 15.28
C ARG A 582 -53.17 -54.02 14.58
N GLU A 583 -53.34 -55.10 15.32
CA GLU A 583 -53.32 -56.46 14.79
C GLU A 583 -54.71 -56.84 14.28
N GLY A 584 -54.80 -57.30 13.04
CA GLY A 584 -56.06 -57.75 12.44
C GLY A 584 -57.06 -56.63 12.05
N ARG A 585 -56.80 -55.36 12.40
CA ARG A 585 -57.61 -54.18 12.00
C ARG A 585 -59.10 -54.29 12.34
N ARG A 586 -59.42 -54.97 13.44
CA ARG A 586 -60.80 -55.14 13.90
C ARG A 586 -61.33 -53.82 14.48
N PRO A 587 -62.54 -53.38 14.12
CA PRO A 587 -63.14 -52.18 14.70
C PRO A 587 -63.39 -52.30 16.21
N VAL A 588 -63.04 -51.26 16.97
CA VAL A 588 -63.20 -51.23 18.42
C VAL A 588 -64.43 -50.41 18.80
N ALA A 589 -65.53 -51.08 19.13
CA ALA A 589 -66.78 -50.45 19.54
C ALA A 589 -66.74 -49.98 21.01
N LYS A 590 -67.55 -48.96 21.33
CA LYS A 590 -67.72 -48.40 22.68
C LYS A 590 -66.45 -47.80 23.31
N ALA A 591 -65.39 -47.54 22.52
CA ALA A 591 -64.20 -46.85 23.00
C ALA A 591 -64.50 -45.38 23.29
N HIS A 592 -64.08 -44.86 24.43
CA HIS A 592 -64.28 -43.46 24.80
C HIS A 592 -63.31 -42.58 24.02
N VAL A 593 -63.81 -41.60 23.27
CA VAL A 593 -62.99 -40.70 22.44
C VAL A 593 -63.08 -39.29 23.02
N SER A 594 -61.94 -38.65 23.22
CA SER A 594 -61.82 -37.22 23.55
C SER A 594 -60.95 -36.51 22.52
N ILE A 595 -61.48 -35.44 21.93
CA ILE A 595 -60.79 -34.68 20.88
C ILE A 595 -60.48 -33.27 21.39
N SER A 596 -59.21 -32.88 21.30
CA SER A 596 -58.70 -31.56 21.67
C SER A 596 -58.23 -30.77 20.46
N ASP A 597 -58.41 -29.45 20.49
CA ASP A 597 -57.82 -28.51 19.53
C ASP A 597 -56.50 -27.88 20.02
N GLY A 598 -55.95 -28.39 21.11
CA GLY A 598 -54.71 -27.90 21.74
C GLY A 598 -54.95 -26.81 22.78
N ARG A 599 -56.15 -26.23 22.85
CA ARG A 599 -56.54 -25.25 23.89
C ARG A 599 -57.59 -25.79 24.84
N ARG A 600 -58.50 -26.62 24.33
CA ARG A 600 -59.55 -27.25 25.13
C ARG A 600 -60.07 -28.50 24.44
N ILE A 601 -60.76 -29.33 25.20
CA ILE A 601 -61.50 -30.47 24.66
C ILE A 601 -62.74 -29.96 23.93
N ARG A 602 -62.91 -30.37 22.68
CA ARG A 602 -63.97 -29.90 21.77
C ARG A 602 -65.11 -30.91 21.58
N ALA A 603 -64.81 -32.19 21.73
CA ALA A 603 -65.80 -33.26 21.62
C ALA A 603 -65.40 -34.45 22.49
N ARG A 604 -66.42 -35.11 23.05
CA ARG A 604 -66.29 -36.40 23.73
C ARG A 604 -67.41 -37.33 23.30
N GLY A 605 -67.16 -38.63 23.24
CA GLY A 605 -68.19 -39.61 22.96
C GLY A 605 -67.67 -41.04 22.96
N ARG A 606 -68.41 -41.94 22.33
CA ARG A 606 -68.02 -43.35 22.20
C ARG A 606 -68.11 -43.80 20.74
N THR A 607 -67.23 -44.70 20.34
CA THR A 607 -67.29 -45.32 19.01
C THR A 607 -68.52 -46.22 18.87
N ASP A 608 -69.10 -46.25 17.67
CA ASP A 608 -70.18 -47.17 17.30
C ASP A 608 -69.65 -48.59 17.00
N ALA A 609 -70.52 -49.50 16.55
CA ALA A 609 -70.16 -50.88 16.19
C ALA A 609 -69.10 -50.99 15.07
N ARG A 610 -68.89 -49.91 14.29
CA ARG A 610 -67.90 -49.81 13.22
C ARG A 610 -66.58 -49.23 13.72
N GLY A 611 -66.43 -48.99 15.02
CA GLY A 611 -65.25 -48.35 15.60
C GLY A 611 -65.14 -46.86 15.27
N VAL A 612 -66.25 -46.20 14.89
CA VAL A 612 -66.26 -44.80 14.44
C VAL A 612 -66.93 -43.91 15.46
N PHE A 613 -66.30 -42.77 15.73
CA PHE A 613 -66.92 -41.63 16.42
C PHE A 613 -66.96 -40.43 15.47
N GLU A 614 -68.13 -39.81 15.30
CA GLU A 614 -68.30 -38.57 14.51
C GLU A 614 -68.50 -37.37 15.44
N ALA A 615 -67.73 -36.31 15.21
CA ALA A 615 -67.92 -35.01 15.84
C ALA A 615 -68.09 -33.91 14.77
N PRO A 616 -68.79 -32.80 15.07
CA PRO A 616 -68.79 -31.63 14.21
C PRO A 616 -67.34 -31.19 13.92
N ALA A 617 -67.01 -30.86 12.67
CA ALA A 617 -65.66 -30.38 12.37
C ALA A 617 -65.43 -29.03 13.03
N PHE A 618 -64.33 -28.95 13.76
CA PHE A 618 -63.68 -27.71 14.16
C PHE A 618 -62.34 -27.62 13.42
N GLY A 619 -61.50 -26.64 13.78
CA GLY A 619 -60.11 -26.56 13.30
C GLY A 619 -59.34 -27.87 13.46
N THR A 620 -58.10 -27.94 12.96
CA THR A 620 -57.35 -29.21 12.96
C THR A 620 -57.20 -29.72 14.40
N PRO A 621 -57.69 -30.94 14.72
CA PRO A 621 -57.53 -31.48 16.06
C PRO A 621 -56.04 -31.58 16.37
N ALA A 622 -55.64 -31.07 17.54
CA ALA A 622 -54.27 -31.21 18.00
C ALA A 622 -54.02 -32.65 18.43
N SER A 623 -54.91 -33.20 19.28
CA SER A 623 -54.80 -34.56 19.83
C SER A 623 -56.17 -35.25 19.94
N VAL A 624 -56.21 -36.55 19.67
CA VAL A 624 -57.35 -37.45 19.88
C VAL A 624 -56.90 -38.56 20.80
N VAL A 625 -57.48 -38.62 21.99
CA VAL A 625 -57.24 -39.68 22.98
C VAL A 625 -58.41 -40.64 22.98
N VAL A 626 -58.10 -41.93 23.05
CA VAL A 626 -59.07 -43.02 23.11
C VAL A 626 -58.80 -43.89 24.34
N GLU A 627 -59.85 -44.33 25.01
CA GLU A 627 -59.78 -45.29 26.11
C GLU A 627 -60.75 -46.45 25.85
N ARG A 628 -60.27 -47.68 26.03
CA ARG A 628 -61.12 -48.88 26.03
C ARG A 628 -60.54 -49.91 26.99
N ASP A 629 -61.32 -50.26 28.01
CA ASP A 629 -61.01 -51.33 28.98
C ASP A 629 -59.58 -51.22 29.56
N GLY A 630 -59.15 -49.98 29.87
CA GLY A 630 -57.82 -49.67 30.41
C GLY A 630 -56.70 -49.56 29.37
N GLN A 631 -57.00 -49.67 28.07
CA GLN A 631 -56.07 -49.46 26.98
C GLN A 631 -56.25 -48.09 26.35
N TRP A 632 -55.12 -47.46 26.01
CA TRP A 632 -55.07 -46.09 25.51
C TRP A 632 -54.79 -46.05 24.01
N GLY A 633 -55.50 -45.23 23.26
CA GLY A 633 -55.16 -44.88 21.89
C GLY A 633 -54.84 -43.40 21.79
N LEU A 634 -53.91 -43.03 20.92
CA LEU A 634 -53.55 -41.64 20.70
C LEU A 634 -53.34 -41.38 19.21
N TRP A 635 -53.89 -40.27 18.73
CA TRP A 635 -53.58 -39.68 17.43
C TRP A 635 -53.30 -38.19 17.64
N ARG A 636 -52.39 -37.60 16.86
CA ARG A 636 -51.97 -36.20 16.96
C ARG A 636 -51.69 -35.67 15.56
N ALA A 637 -51.93 -34.37 15.34
CA ALA A 637 -51.47 -33.71 14.14
C ALA A 637 -49.93 -33.79 14.03
N GLY A 638 -49.41 -34.20 12.88
CA GLY A 638 -47.97 -34.39 12.66
C GLY A 638 -47.39 -35.74 13.12
N MET A 639 -48.17 -36.62 13.75
CA MET A 639 -47.79 -38.03 13.89
C MET A 639 -48.06 -38.76 12.56
N GLY A 640 -47.02 -38.86 11.72
CA GLY A 640 -47.07 -39.57 10.45
C GLY A 640 -47.94 -38.92 9.38
N GLU A 641 -47.34 -38.06 8.56
CA GLU A 641 -47.56 -38.12 7.11
C GLU A 641 -46.59 -39.13 6.49
#